data_AF-A0A849WGQ6-F1
#
_entry.id   AF-A0A849WGQ6-F1
#
_cell.length_a   1.000
_cell.length_b   1.000
_cell.length_c   1.000
_cell.angle_alpha   90.00
_cell.angle_beta   90.00
_cell.angle_gamma   90.00
#
_symmetry.space_group_name_H-M   'P 1'
#
loop_
_entity.id
_entity.type
_entity.pdbx_description
1 polymer ?
#
loop_
_entity_poly.entity_id
_entity_poly.type
_entity_poly.pdbx_seq_one_letter_code
_entity_poly.pdbx_strand_id
1 'polypeptide(L)'
;MYVVIPQIEQKKIFDNGVIKIEESEHAYCFTIGGLNWQVPKENSFDFKAFCVLLLTALDEENKPAISAHKLREAMEIKGHDILTGWVKLYQGEGNTLEALSGNEKKPYGTKIRMALLSILKESPRLSLVEIQEKLQGKGFLEITQEQVKAGLSKINYLELYEAWDTTVWPIQESKFSTTGEPLEVKIEKKENGDRIYLGNLYWDIEKDNQFGLASLLEILSKARDYNNQKITGTKKLGQMLECTNWQDVQKLLGRYDEVAKKFRSLSHVEETIVREKEEQRLQKLILKIWLNDIGLTCKDIERKLQEQGENIKAPKIRDIVRNVDFWEIRERWNTEYQKGNYKKSSKWLIEQYKTFSEELIKKMLQGNIPEKAEIDKYIGTLTSIEVKQDDGNAEEKKVKSHKNLAWLKCFLFHLPKLSMDKICCPQCGGFKTKRRSWIPENKMILDARTGEQRQIQTYRFRCCNEDCSKQTFTASPDNEHILEEERYAQACLMLRLYMGMKGSCRSIAEMIGSSKSVVYDELTSFSYMTLHWQEILGPIRFSGTLCIDEKFVKIKELKKTNPKHPFAYLFFAVDPMTYDIIHIELFATRDQHSATLFLQQIKAKGVYPTTIMTDLATCYDSAVREVYGRSVTMARCHFHFKKNIFDHMYKQFGKKDIPEIAQELKERIFHIVDAKSRKTIKERNQALLREKEKYLQQEARLLPMFHCLENYLPHILRVVENPRVTISTNNDCERAIRNFSQRYKTIGSFKSLKTARRHAQIFHLFYRFTPLSQDVDDIHKRGKAPLQIAGYNIESMPLFHYLSSPLLFNIKPAQNLALFQLLRAS
;
A
#
# COMPACT_ATOMS: atom_id res chain seq x y z
N MET A 1 1.23 -15.19 41.48
CA MET A 1 -0.24 -15.37 41.65
C MET A 1 -0.93 -14.35 40.76
N TYR A 2 -1.90 -14.76 39.94
CA TYR A 2 -2.83 -13.82 39.30
C TYR A 2 -4.11 -13.81 40.15
N VAL A 3 -4.45 -12.68 40.74
CA VAL A 3 -5.71 -12.53 41.49
C VAL A 3 -6.74 -11.93 40.53
N VAL A 4 -7.82 -12.68 40.28
CA VAL A 4 -8.97 -12.22 39.49
C VAL A 4 -10.04 -11.76 40.47
N ILE A 5 -10.36 -10.48 40.48
CA ILE A 5 -11.41 -9.90 41.35
C ILE A 5 -12.73 -9.88 40.57
N PRO A 6 -13.82 -10.48 41.07
CA PRO A 6 -15.14 -10.43 40.44
C PRO A 6 -15.73 -9.00 40.42
N GLN A 7 -16.47 -8.65 39.36
CA GLN A 7 -17.08 -7.32 39.16
C GLN A 7 -17.96 -6.81 40.32
N ILE A 8 -18.55 -7.70 41.10
CA ILE A 8 -19.40 -7.34 42.25
C ILE A 8 -18.54 -6.74 43.39
N GLU A 9 -17.30 -7.17 43.54
CA GLU A 9 -16.38 -6.65 44.57
C GLU A 9 -15.73 -5.33 44.14
N GLN A 10 -15.53 -5.12 42.83
CA GLN A 10 -15.07 -3.82 42.30
C GLN A 10 -16.03 -2.70 42.69
N LYS A 11 -17.35 -2.91 42.58
CA LYS A 11 -18.34 -1.88 42.91
C LYS A 11 -18.34 -1.48 44.40
N LYS A 12 -18.14 -2.44 45.31
CA LYS A 12 -18.02 -2.16 46.76
C LYS A 12 -16.76 -1.38 47.14
N ILE A 13 -15.67 -1.54 46.38
CA ILE A 13 -14.41 -0.81 46.60
C ILE A 13 -14.58 0.68 46.27
N PHE A 14 -15.39 1.03 45.26
CA PHE A 14 -15.60 2.41 44.84
C PHE A 14 -16.56 3.20 45.73
N ASP A 15 -17.56 2.55 46.35
CA ASP A 15 -18.64 3.25 47.05
C ASP A 15 -18.29 3.71 48.48
N ASN A 16 -17.24 3.18 49.14
CA ASN A 16 -16.91 3.45 50.55
C ASN A 16 -15.43 3.78 50.81
N GLY A 17 -14.80 4.52 49.90
CA GLY A 17 -13.34 4.74 49.85
C GLY A 17 -12.70 5.43 51.07
N VAL A 18 -12.48 4.68 52.15
CA VAL A 18 -11.48 4.98 53.17
C VAL A 18 -10.37 3.93 53.04
N ILE A 19 -9.19 4.38 52.63
CA ILE A 19 -7.99 3.54 52.64
C ILE A 19 -7.32 3.72 54.01
N LYS A 20 -7.33 2.67 54.83
CA LYS A 20 -6.56 2.64 56.08
C LYS A 20 -5.28 1.86 55.84
N ILE A 21 -4.15 2.45 56.21
CA ILE A 21 -2.85 1.78 56.17
C ILE A 21 -2.35 1.72 57.59
N GLU A 22 -2.12 0.51 58.09
CA GLU A 22 -1.55 0.26 59.41
C GLU A 22 -0.24 -0.49 59.23
N GLU A 23 0.80 -0.01 59.90
CA GLU A 23 2.10 -0.66 59.90
C GLU A 23 2.20 -1.56 61.14
N SER A 24 2.49 -2.85 60.92
CA SER A 24 2.89 -3.76 61.99
C SER A 24 4.40 -3.99 61.95
N GLU A 25 4.93 -4.70 62.95
CA GLU A 25 6.36 -5.02 63.02
C GLU A 25 6.84 -5.79 61.77
N HIS A 26 5.97 -6.61 61.15
CA HIS A 26 6.36 -7.52 60.07
C HIS A 26 5.67 -7.26 58.72
N ALA A 27 4.61 -6.45 58.66
CA ALA A 27 3.84 -6.22 57.43
C ALA A 27 3.19 -4.84 57.35
N TYR A 28 2.83 -4.43 56.13
CA TYR A 28 1.90 -3.35 55.87
C TYR A 28 0.49 -3.92 55.70
N CYS A 29 -0.45 -3.47 56.54
CA CYS A 29 -1.86 -3.83 56.47
C CYS A 29 -2.64 -2.74 55.72
N PHE A 30 -3.37 -3.12 54.67
CA PHE A 30 -4.22 -2.23 53.89
C PHE A 30 -5.67 -2.62 54.06
N THR A 31 -6.52 -1.68 54.44
CA THR A 31 -7.97 -1.85 54.43
C THR A 31 -8.59 -0.95 53.37
N ILE A 32 -9.30 -1.52 52.39
CA ILE A 32 -10.05 -0.75 51.38
C ILE A 32 -11.46 -1.33 51.28
N GLY A 33 -12.48 -0.52 51.58
CA GLY A 33 -13.89 -0.97 51.50
C GLY A 33 -14.22 -2.16 52.41
N GLY A 34 -13.48 -2.36 53.50
CA GLY A 34 -13.63 -3.49 54.44
C GLY A 34 -12.83 -4.75 54.08
N LEU A 35 -12.08 -4.74 52.97
CA LEU A 35 -11.15 -5.82 52.61
C LEU A 35 -9.77 -5.53 53.18
N ASN A 36 -9.17 -6.52 53.87
CA ASN A 36 -7.87 -6.41 54.50
C ASN A 36 -6.80 -7.20 53.71
N TRP A 37 -5.68 -6.55 53.39
CA TRP A 37 -4.51 -7.17 52.78
C TRP A 37 -3.28 -6.95 53.64
N GLN A 38 -2.41 -7.96 53.74
CA GLN A 38 -1.13 -7.86 54.44
C GLN A 38 0.02 -8.09 53.46
N VAL A 39 0.98 -7.16 53.42
CA VAL A 39 2.19 -7.26 52.60
C VAL A 39 3.40 -7.32 53.52
N PRO A 40 4.13 -8.45 53.60
CA PRO A 40 5.34 -8.57 54.41
C PRO A 40 6.40 -7.54 53.99
N LYS A 41 7.04 -6.90 54.97
CA LYS A 41 8.04 -5.82 54.73
C LYS A 41 9.25 -6.26 53.91
N GLU A 42 9.56 -7.55 53.95
CA GLU A 42 10.66 -8.19 53.23
C GLU A 42 10.44 -8.31 51.70
N ASN A 43 9.20 -8.16 51.21
CA ASN A 43 8.87 -8.15 49.78
C ASN A 43 8.69 -6.73 49.23
N SER A 44 9.77 -5.94 49.21
CA SER A 44 9.76 -4.55 48.72
C SER A 44 9.33 -4.36 47.26
N PHE A 45 9.41 -5.43 46.44
CA PHE A 45 8.97 -5.43 45.04
C PHE A 45 7.43 -5.47 44.92
N ASP A 46 6.76 -6.21 45.80
CA ASP A 46 5.29 -6.32 45.81
C ASP A 46 4.64 -5.02 46.28
N PHE A 47 5.26 -4.31 47.22
CA PHE A 47 4.78 -2.98 47.66
C PHE A 47 4.82 -1.95 46.52
N LYS A 48 5.91 -1.92 45.74
CA LYS A 48 6.03 -1.01 44.58
C LYS A 48 5.03 -1.35 43.47
N ALA A 49 4.88 -2.62 43.14
CA ALA A 49 3.92 -3.07 42.14
C ALA A 49 2.47 -2.77 42.58
N PHE A 50 2.18 -2.95 43.87
CA PHE A 50 0.87 -2.63 44.46
C PHE A 50 0.56 -1.14 44.42
N CYS A 51 1.50 -0.26 44.79
CA CYS A 51 1.30 1.19 44.69
C CYS A 51 1.08 1.67 43.24
N VAL A 52 1.80 1.10 42.27
CA VAL A 52 1.60 1.41 40.84
C VAL A 52 0.24 0.93 40.36
N LEU A 53 -0.18 -0.28 40.72
CA LEU A 53 -1.52 -0.81 40.40
C LEU A 53 -2.63 0.04 41.05
N LEU A 54 -2.45 0.47 42.29
CA LEU A 54 -3.40 1.32 43.02
C LEU A 54 -3.53 2.70 42.36
N LEU A 55 -2.41 3.31 41.94
CA LEU A 55 -2.40 4.60 41.23
C LEU A 55 -2.97 4.49 39.81
N THR A 56 -2.83 3.33 39.16
CA THR A 56 -3.38 3.09 37.81
C THR A 56 -4.87 2.76 37.84
N ALA A 57 -5.39 2.29 38.97
CA ALA A 57 -6.80 1.93 39.15
C ALA A 57 -7.71 3.12 39.55
N LEU A 58 -7.14 4.29 39.84
CA LEU A 58 -7.90 5.50 40.18
C LEU A 58 -8.21 6.29 38.89
N ASP A 59 -9.48 6.26 38.50
CA ASP A 59 -10.04 6.98 37.35
C ASP A 59 -10.00 8.51 37.55
N GLU A 60 -9.89 9.29 36.47
CA GLU A 60 -9.76 10.76 36.54
C GLU A 60 -10.99 11.44 37.15
N GLU A 61 -12.17 10.80 37.04
CA GLU A 61 -13.44 11.41 37.44
C GLU A 61 -13.85 11.17 38.92
N ASN A 62 -13.13 10.35 39.70
CA ASN A 62 -13.51 10.03 41.09
C ASN A 62 -12.32 10.05 42.09
N LYS A 63 -11.49 11.11 42.08
CA LYS A 63 -10.38 11.26 43.03
C LYS A 63 -10.88 11.66 44.44
N PRO A 64 -10.64 10.87 45.51
CA PRO A 64 -10.69 11.39 46.87
C PRO A 64 -9.46 12.25 47.15
N ALA A 65 -9.62 13.29 47.97
CA ALA A 65 -8.55 14.20 48.38
C ALA A 65 -7.48 13.48 49.21
N ILE A 66 -6.46 12.92 48.56
CA ILE A 66 -5.21 12.53 49.22
C ILE A 66 -4.40 13.82 49.38
N SER A 67 -4.18 14.28 50.62
CA SER A 67 -3.36 15.47 50.85
C SER A 67 -1.93 15.19 50.39
N ALA A 68 -1.42 16.03 49.49
CA ALA A 68 -0.07 15.93 48.93
C ALA A 68 1.03 15.82 50.01
N HIS A 69 0.75 16.32 51.22
CA HIS A 69 1.61 16.21 52.39
C HIS A 69 1.87 14.75 52.80
N LYS A 70 0.85 13.89 52.87
CA LYS A 70 1.01 12.48 53.27
C LYS A 70 1.74 11.66 52.20
N LEU A 71 1.56 12.01 50.93
CA LEU A 71 2.28 11.38 49.83
C LEU A 71 3.77 11.74 49.87
N ARG A 72 4.09 12.99 50.23
CA ARG A 72 5.46 13.48 50.39
C ARG A 72 6.19 12.79 51.54
N GLU A 73 5.52 12.65 52.68
CA GLU A 73 6.05 12.00 53.89
C GLU A 73 6.38 10.51 53.65
N ALA A 74 5.52 9.80 52.92
CA ALA A 74 5.76 8.40 52.55
C ALA A 74 6.92 8.21 51.55
N MET A 75 7.24 9.24 50.74
CA MET A 75 8.27 9.18 49.72
C MET A 75 9.64 9.71 50.20
N GLU A 76 9.66 10.63 51.17
CA GLU A 76 10.89 11.17 51.76
C GLU A 76 11.65 10.15 52.64
N ILE A 77 10.97 9.11 53.12
CA ILE A 77 11.57 8.06 53.98
C ILE A 77 12.68 7.23 53.28
N LYS A 78 12.86 7.33 51.95
CA LYS A 78 13.91 6.56 51.23
C LYS A 78 14.77 7.32 50.22
N GLY A 79 14.99 8.63 50.39
CA GLY A 79 16.12 9.36 49.79
C GLY A 79 16.52 8.97 48.35
N HIS A 80 15.64 9.16 47.37
CA HIS A 80 15.95 8.88 45.96
C HIS A 80 15.56 10.04 45.02
N ASP A 81 16.56 10.67 44.41
CA ASP A 81 16.47 11.89 43.57
C ASP A 81 15.74 11.73 42.22
N ILE A 82 15.44 10.51 41.79
CA ILE A 82 14.90 10.26 40.44
C ILE A 82 13.44 10.69 40.30
N LEU A 83 12.70 10.82 41.41
CA LEU A 83 11.28 11.23 41.40
C LEU A 83 11.07 12.73 41.63
N THR A 84 12.02 13.44 42.24
CA THR A 84 12.02 14.91 42.37
C THR A 84 12.05 15.58 40.99
N GLY A 85 12.72 14.96 40.02
CA GLY A 85 12.75 15.42 38.62
C GLY A 85 11.41 15.27 37.89
N TRP A 86 10.63 14.24 38.23
CA TRP A 86 9.30 14.02 37.63
C TRP A 86 8.25 14.98 38.19
N VAL A 87 8.30 15.29 39.49
CA VAL A 87 7.40 16.27 40.12
C VAL A 87 7.62 17.67 39.55
N LYS A 88 8.88 18.07 39.30
CA LYS A 88 9.20 19.36 38.67
C LYS A 88 8.72 19.43 37.21
N LEU A 89 8.80 18.33 36.46
CA LEU A 89 8.27 18.26 35.09
C LEU A 89 6.73 18.34 35.06
N TYR A 90 6.08 17.83 36.10
CA TYR A 90 4.62 17.86 36.28
C TYR A 90 4.07 19.24 36.65
N GLN A 91 4.92 20.15 37.16
CA GLN A 91 4.52 21.48 37.66
C GLN A 91 4.76 22.64 36.67
N GLY A 92 5.38 22.39 35.51
CA GLY A 92 5.51 23.42 34.46
C GLY A 92 6.40 24.62 34.82
N GLU A 93 7.21 24.54 35.88
CA GLU A 93 8.12 25.62 36.27
C GLU A 93 9.48 25.46 35.56
N GLY A 94 9.62 26.17 34.43
CA GLY A 94 10.84 26.19 33.65
C GLY A 94 10.82 27.23 32.54
N ASN A 95 10.51 28.49 32.85
CA ASN A 95 10.72 29.63 31.97
C ASN A 95 11.01 30.90 32.79
N THR A 96 12.25 31.05 33.24
CA THR A 96 12.82 32.36 33.60
C THR A 96 14.28 32.45 33.17
N LEU A 97 14.70 33.68 32.91
CA LEU A 97 15.63 34.12 31.87
C LEU A 97 17.13 34.08 32.23
N GLU A 98 17.56 33.41 33.29
CA GLU A 98 18.91 33.63 33.85
C GLU A 98 19.94 32.52 33.59
N ALA A 99 19.59 31.43 32.90
CA ALA A 99 20.48 30.27 32.76
C ALA A 99 21.32 30.22 31.47
N LEU A 100 21.38 31.27 30.63
CA LEU A 100 22.09 31.22 29.34
C LEU A 100 22.94 32.46 29.04
N SER A 101 23.83 32.84 29.95
CA SER A 101 24.99 33.69 29.62
C SER A 101 26.23 32.84 29.33
N GLY A 102 26.26 32.22 28.15
CA GLY A 102 27.38 31.37 27.73
C GLY A 102 27.44 31.18 26.21
N ASN A 103 28.06 32.14 25.52
CA ASN A 103 28.66 32.06 24.18
C ASN A 103 28.31 30.86 23.26
N GLU A 104 27.08 30.81 22.73
CA GLU A 104 26.77 30.08 21.49
C GLU A 104 25.79 30.87 20.60
N LYS A 105 26.32 31.69 19.68
CA LYS A 105 25.54 32.47 18.69
C LYS A 105 24.97 31.61 17.54
N LYS A 106 24.49 30.39 17.77
CA LYS A 106 23.98 29.51 16.69
C LYS A 106 22.51 29.01 16.77
N PRO A 107 21.75 29.02 17.89
CA PRO A 107 20.43 28.38 17.88
C PRO A 107 19.29 29.24 17.30
N TYR A 108 19.51 30.55 17.05
CA TYR A 108 18.42 31.46 16.66
C TYR A 108 18.02 31.33 15.17
N GLY A 109 18.98 31.07 14.27
CA GLY A 109 18.73 31.03 12.82
C GLY A 109 17.88 29.86 12.34
N THR A 110 18.02 28.67 12.95
CA THR A 110 17.25 27.47 12.58
C THR A 110 15.79 27.59 13.00
N LYS A 111 15.52 28.20 14.17
CA LYS A 111 14.14 28.41 14.65
C LYS A 111 13.39 29.42 13.79
N ILE A 112 14.02 30.54 13.41
CA ILE A 112 13.42 31.52 12.48
C ILE A 112 13.12 30.88 11.13
N ARG A 113 14.07 30.10 10.58
CA ARG A 113 13.90 29.41 9.28
C ARG A 113 12.70 28.47 9.25
N MET A 114 12.52 27.65 10.30
CA MET A 114 11.38 26.73 10.39
C MET A 114 10.05 27.48 10.56
N ALA A 115 10.04 28.56 11.34
CA ALA A 115 8.86 29.40 11.51
C ALA A 115 8.48 30.13 10.20
N LEU A 116 9.47 30.59 9.43
CA LEU A 116 9.27 31.19 8.11
C LEU A 116 8.65 30.21 7.10
N LEU A 117 9.13 28.96 7.04
CA LEU A 117 8.56 27.93 6.17
C LEU A 117 7.10 27.61 6.53
N SER A 118 6.77 27.57 7.83
CA SER A 118 5.38 27.42 8.29
C SER A 118 4.51 28.60 7.86
N ILE A 119 4.99 29.83 7.99
CA ILE A 119 4.24 31.05 7.61
C ILE A 119 4.02 31.10 6.09
N LEU A 120 5.05 30.82 5.29
CA LEU A 120 4.97 30.86 3.82
C LEU A 120 4.10 29.74 3.24
N LYS A 121 3.98 28.60 3.94
CA LYS A 121 3.07 27.52 3.58
C LYS A 121 1.60 27.89 3.83
N GLU A 122 1.34 28.64 4.90
CA GLU A 122 -0.01 29.12 5.23
C GLU A 122 -0.45 30.29 4.33
N SER A 123 0.49 31.15 3.89
CA SER A 123 0.19 32.33 3.08
C SER A 123 1.39 32.75 2.21
N PRO A 124 1.43 32.42 0.90
CA PRO A 124 2.60 32.62 0.05
C PRO A 124 2.82 34.07 -0.41
N ARG A 125 1.86 34.97 -0.19
CA ARG A 125 1.87 36.37 -0.65
C ARG A 125 1.85 37.36 0.50
N LEU A 126 2.77 37.21 1.45
CA LEU A 126 2.92 38.15 2.56
C LEU A 126 4.03 39.15 2.26
N SER A 127 3.79 40.41 2.60
CA SER A 127 4.83 41.43 2.70
C SER A 127 5.80 41.11 3.86
N LEU A 128 6.98 41.72 3.84
CA LEU A 128 7.97 41.55 4.92
C LEU A 128 7.42 41.97 6.30
N VAL A 129 6.52 42.96 6.34
CA VAL A 129 5.86 43.43 7.58
C VAL A 129 4.94 42.35 8.12
N GLU A 130 4.09 41.75 7.28
CA GLU A 130 3.15 40.70 7.71
C GLU A 130 3.88 39.41 8.14
N ILE A 131 5.02 39.09 7.51
CA ILE A 131 5.87 37.97 7.93
C ILE A 131 6.48 38.25 9.31
N GLN A 132 6.93 39.48 9.56
CA GLN A 132 7.48 39.91 10.84
C GLN A 132 6.42 39.82 11.95
N GLU A 133 5.21 40.34 11.72
CA GLU A 133 4.09 40.28 12.66
C GLU A 133 3.70 38.82 13.00
N LYS A 134 3.64 37.95 11.99
CA LYS A 134 3.37 36.52 12.21
C LYS A 134 4.48 35.81 12.99
N LEU A 135 5.75 36.19 12.79
CA LEU A 135 6.85 35.65 13.59
C LEU A 135 6.77 36.13 15.04
N GLN A 136 6.43 37.40 15.28
CA GLN A 136 6.20 37.93 16.62
C GLN A 136 5.04 37.19 17.32
N GLY A 137 3.95 36.91 16.60
CA GLY A 137 2.83 36.09 17.09
C GLY A 137 3.19 34.63 17.40
N LYS A 138 4.29 34.10 16.86
CA LYS A 138 4.84 32.77 17.17
C LYS A 138 5.93 32.81 18.26
N GLY A 139 6.04 33.92 19.01
CA GLY A 139 6.95 34.06 20.15
C GLY A 139 8.35 34.59 19.83
N PHE A 140 8.60 35.04 18.59
CA PHE A 140 9.84 35.73 18.22
C PHE A 140 9.71 37.24 18.48
N LEU A 141 9.62 37.60 19.77
CA LEU A 141 9.57 38.99 20.20
C LEU A 141 10.83 39.74 19.72
N GLU A 142 10.66 40.98 19.26
CA GLU A 142 11.73 41.87 18.76
C GLU A 142 12.43 41.48 17.45
N ILE A 143 11.90 40.52 16.67
CA ILE A 143 12.48 40.19 15.35
C ILE A 143 12.40 41.38 14.39
N THR A 144 13.52 41.79 13.79
CA THR A 144 13.59 42.92 12.83
C THR A 144 13.37 42.46 11.39
N GLN A 145 13.02 43.40 10.49
CA GLN A 145 12.87 43.09 9.07
C GLN A 145 14.17 42.60 8.41
N GLU A 146 15.35 43.07 8.85
CA GLU A 146 16.62 42.53 8.36
C GLU A 146 16.82 41.08 8.78
N GLN A 147 16.40 40.69 9.99
CA GLN A 147 16.47 39.31 10.46
C GLN A 147 15.49 38.40 9.70
N VAL A 148 14.30 38.93 9.37
CA VAL A 148 13.34 38.24 8.48
C VAL A 148 13.94 38.05 7.08
N LYS A 149 14.52 39.10 6.47
CA LYS A 149 15.22 39.03 5.16
C LYS A 149 16.36 38.02 5.20
N ALA A 150 17.18 38.04 6.24
CA ALA A 150 18.28 37.10 6.43
C ALA A 150 17.78 35.65 6.59
N GLY A 151 16.65 35.44 7.28
CA GLY A 151 15.99 34.15 7.37
C GLY A 151 15.46 33.64 6.03
N LEU A 152 14.78 34.52 5.27
CA LEU A 152 14.26 34.21 3.92
C LEU A 152 15.38 33.87 2.94
N SER A 153 16.51 34.58 3.00
CA SER A 153 17.69 34.30 2.15
C SER A 153 18.34 32.92 2.40
N LYS A 154 18.00 32.27 3.53
CA LYS A 154 18.50 30.94 3.91
C LYS A 154 17.52 29.81 3.56
N ILE A 155 16.37 30.13 2.97
CA ILE A 155 15.43 29.13 2.44
C ILE A 155 15.80 28.90 0.98
N ASN A 156 16.13 27.67 0.62
CA ASN A 156 16.50 27.38 -0.77
C ASN A 156 15.25 27.22 -1.65
N TYR A 157 15.45 27.27 -2.97
CA TYR A 157 14.38 27.17 -3.96
C TYR A 157 13.54 25.89 -3.83
N LEU A 158 14.15 24.76 -3.45
CA LEU A 158 13.47 23.48 -3.28
C LEU A 158 12.53 23.50 -2.05
N GLU A 159 12.95 24.16 -0.97
CA GLU A 159 12.15 24.31 0.26
C GLU A 159 10.98 25.28 0.07
N LEU A 160 11.17 26.33 -0.74
CA LEU A 160 10.08 27.21 -1.19
C LEU A 160 9.09 26.45 -2.09
N TYR A 161 9.62 25.61 -2.99
CA TYR A 161 8.82 24.79 -3.89
C TYR A 161 8.00 23.72 -3.13
N GLU A 162 8.57 23.12 -2.08
CA GLU A 162 7.86 22.16 -1.21
C GLU A 162 6.83 22.84 -0.28
N ALA A 163 7.04 24.10 0.07
CA ALA A 163 6.09 24.89 0.86
C ALA A 163 4.86 25.34 0.06
N TRP A 164 4.96 25.41 -1.27
CA TRP A 164 3.89 25.88 -2.16
C TRP A 164 3.27 24.72 -2.94
N ASP A 165 2.08 24.29 -2.49
CA ASP A 165 1.30 23.25 -3.16
C ASP A 165 0.92 23.66 -4.60
N THR A 166 1.02 22.72 -5.54
CA THR A 166 1.18 22.90 -7.01
C THR A 166 -0.03 23.44 -7.80
N THR A 167 -0.92 24.23 -7.18
CA THR A 167 -2.17 24.68 -7.84
C THR A 167 -2.32 26.18 -8.09
N VAL A 168 -1.31 27.02 -7.82
CA VAL A 168 -1.44 28.47 -8.07
C VAL A 168 -0.21 29.05 -8.78
N TRP A 169 -0.14 28.83 -10.09
CA TRP A 169 0.57 29.74 -11.00
C TRP A 169 -0.16 29.84 -12.35
N PRO A 170 -1.09 30.80 -12.53
CA PRO A 170 -1.38 31.32 -13.86
C PRO A 170 -0.38 32.44 -14.14
N ILE A 171 0.35 32.31 -15.26
CA ILE A 171 0.98 33.46 -15.92
C ILE A 171 -0.17 34.36 -16.35
N GLN A 172 -0.47 35.40 -15.57
CA GLN A 172 -1.22 36.54 -16.07
C GLN A 172 -0.26 37.40 -16.89
N GLU A 173 -0.69 37.69 -18.11
CA GLU A 173 -0.19 38.75 -18.97
C GLU A 173 0.14 39.98 -18.11
N SER A 174 1.42 40.34 -18.06
CA SER A 174 1.80 41.60 -17.46
C SER A 174 1.22 42.71 -18.33
N LYS A 175 0.45 43.58 -17.66
CA LYS A 175 -0.05 44.84 -18.20
C LYS A 175 1.10 45.58 -18.88
N PHE A 176 1.04 45.75 -20.20
CA PHE A 176 1.66 46.91 -20.84
C PHE A 176 1.02 48.13 -20.19
N SER A 177 1.83 49.03 -19.62
CA SER A 177 1.31 50.28 -19.07
C SER A 177 0.68 51.07 -20.21
N THR A 178 -0.55 51.53 -19.99
CA THR A 178 -1.33 52.41 -20.86
C THR A 178 -0.80 53.86 -20.89
N THR A 179 0.50 54.06 -20.69
CA THR A 179 1.15 55.34 -20.94
C THR A 179 1.44 55.37 -22.43
N GLY A 180 0.63 56.11 -23.20
CA GLY A 180 0.69 56.20 -24.66
C GLY A 180 1.97 56.83 -25.25
N GLU A 181 3.13 56.48 -24.70
CA GLU A 181 4.42 56.82 -25.27
C GLU A 181 4.81 55.76 -26.32
N PRO A 182 5.24 56.18 -27.53
CA PRO A 182 5.68 55.25 -28.55
C PRO A 182 6.89 54.45 -28.05
N LEU A 183 6.86 53.14 -28.24
CA LEU A 183 8.00 52.27 -27.95
C LEU A 183 9.19 52.67 -28.83
N GLU A 184 10.18 53.31 -28.22
CA GLU A 184 11.41 53.69 -28.91
C GLU A 184 12.27 52.44 -29.15
N VAL A 185 12.65 52.22 -30.41
CA VAL A 185 13.60 51.19 -30.81
C VAL A 185 14.98 51.81 -30.92
N LYS A 186 15.89 51.47 -29.99
CA LYS A 186 17.28 51.93 -30.00
C LYS A 186 18.20 50.77 -30.35
N ILE A 187 19.19 51.01 -31.21
CA ILE A 187 20.20 50.00 -31.56
C ILE A 187 21.57 50.52 -31.10
N GLU A 188 22.24 49.74 -30.27
CA GLU A 188 23.59 50.00 -29.79
C GLU A 188 24.56 49.04 -30.50
N LYS A 189 25.53 49.61 -31.24
CA LYS A 189 26.56 48.80 -31.90
C LYS A 189 27.62 48.38 -30.89
N LYS A 190 27.93 47.09 -30.82
CA LYS A 190 29.07 46.57 -30.04
C LYS A 190 30.02 45.80 -30.95
N GLU A 191 31.27 45.67 -30.53
CA GLU A 191 32.32 45.00 -31.32
C GLU A 191 31.96 43.54 -31.67
N ASN A 192 31.14 42.88 -30.84
CA ASN A 192 30.79 41.46 -30.97
C ASN A 192 29.34 41.20 -31.42
N GLY A 193 28.59 42.24 -31.83
CA GLY A 193 27.19 42.12 -32.22
C GLY A 193 26.40 43.40 -31.94
N ASP A 194 25.24 43.55 -32.57
CA ASP A 194 24.37 44.70 -32.33
C ASP A 194 23.36 44.36 -31.24
N ARG A 195 23.09 45.30 -30.33
CA ARG A 195 22.07 45.15 -29.28
C ARG A 195 20.86 46.01 -29.62
N ILE A 196 19.69 45.40 -29.74
CA ILE A 196 18.43 46.13 -30.01
C ILE A 196 17.62 46.25 -28.72
N TYR A 197 17.13 47.45 -28.44
CA TYR A 197 16.25 47.79 -27.34
C TYR A 197 14.83 48.05 -27.85
N LEU A 198 13.83 47.53 -27.14
CA LEU A 198 12.41 47.89 -27.31
C LEU A 198 11.89 48.31 -25.92
N GLY A 199 11.89 49.62 -25.65
CA GLY A 199 11.72 50.11 -24.28
C GLY A 199 12.85 49.59 -23.36
N ASN A 200 12.48 48.90 -22.28
CA ASN A 200 13.44 48.37 -21.30
C ASN A 200 13.94 46.94 -21.60
N LEU A 201 13.42 46.30 -22.66
CA LEU A 201 13.85 44.96 -23.08
C LEU A 201 14.98 45.08 -24.10
N TYR A 202 15.97 44.17 -24.05
CA TYR A 202 17.05 44.13 -25.04
C TYR A 202 17.39 42.72 -25.52
N TRP A 203 17.93 42.63 -26.73
CA TRP A 203 18.43 41.40 -27.33
C TRP A 203 19.79 41.64 -27.99
N ASP A 204 20.71 40.70 -27.82
CA ASP A 204 22.02 40.69 -28.47
C ASP A 204 21.94 39.89 -29.78
N ILE A 205 22.35 40.51 -30.89
CA ILE A 205 22.40 39.88 -32.21
C ILE A 205 23.87 39.65 -32.57
N GLU A 206 24.32 38.41 -32.39
CA GLU A 206 25.62 37.97 -32.87
C GLU A 206 25.61 37.81 -34.40
N LYS A 207 26.75 38.12 -35.04
CA LYS A 207 26.87 38.29 -36.50
C LYS A 207 26.48 37.07 -37.36
N ASP A 208 26.38 35.87 -36.79
CA ASP A 208 26.14 34.63 -37.54
C ASP A 208 24.85 33.86 -37.14
N ASN A 209 23.93 34.49 -36.40
CA ASN A 209 22.72 33.80 -35.94
C ASN A 209 21.50 34.09 -36.83
N GLN A 210 21.25 33.23 -37.83
CA GLN A 210 20.08 33.28 -38.73
C GLN A 210 18.73 33.26 -37.96
N PHE A 211 18.72 32.74 -36.73
CA PHE A 211 17.54 32.72 -35.87
C PHE A 211 17.15 34.12 -35.35
N GLY A 212 18.12 35.04 -35.23
CA GLY A 212 17.88 36.42 -34.80
C GLY A 212 17.10 37.22 -35.84
N LEU A 213 17.38 36.99 -37.13
CA LEU A 213 16.71 37.67 -38.23
C LEU A 213 15.25 37.18 -38.41
N ALA A 214 15.02 35.88 -38.29
CA ALA A 214 13.67 35.30 -38.36
C ALA A 214 12.79 35.78 -37.20
N SER A 215 13.34 35.84 -35.98
CA SER A 215 12.63 36.36 -34.80
C SER A 215 12.33 37.86 -34.94
N LEU A 216 13.26 38.65 -35.50
CA LEU A 216 13.04 40.07 -35.79
C LEU A 216 11.92 40.28 -36.80
N LEU A 217 11.87 39.47 -37.87
CA LEU A 217 10.83 39.55 -38.90
C LEU A 217 9.45 39.13 -38.38
N GLU A 218 9.38 38.14 -37.48
CA GLU A 218 8.13 37.75 -36.82
C GLU A 218 7.64 38.84 -35.85
N ILE A 219 8.54 39.46 -35.10
CA ILE A 219 8.22 40.59 -34.21
C ILE A 219 7.73 41.80 -35.01
N LEU A 220 8.38 42.11 -36.13
CA LEU A 220 7.98 43.21 -37.02
C LEU A 220 6.65 42.93 -37.75
N SER A 221 6.37 41.66 -38.09
CA SER A 221 5.07 41.22 -38.61
C SER A 221 3.97 41.44 -37.56
N LYS A 222 4.20 41.02 -36.32
CA LYS A 222 3.24 41.18 -35.21
C LYS A 222 3.04 42.65 -34.84
N ALA A 223 4.09 43.47 -34.89
CA ALA A 223 4.01 44.91 -34.65
C ALA A 223 3.23 45.65 -35.77
N ARG A 224 3.34 45.19 -37.02
CA ARG A 224 2.56 45.70 -38.16
C ARG A 224 1.06 45.40 -38.00
N ASP A 225 0.72 44.21 -37.51
CA ASP A 225 -0.67 43.83 -37.25
C ASP A 225 -1.28 44.59 -36.06
N TYR A 226 -0.44 45.07 -35.13
CA TYR A 226 -0.87 45.77 -33.92
C TYR A 226 -1.08 47.29 -34.11
N ASN A 227 -0.40 47.92 -35.07
CA ASN A 227 -0.46 49.38 -35.28
C ASN A 227 -0.85 49.73 -36.72
N ASN A 228 -2.16 49.84 -36.97
CA ASN A 228 -2.71 50.40 -38.22
C ASN A 228 -2.56 51.94 -38.31
N GLN A 229 -1.49 52.51 -37.71
CA GLN A 229 -1.10 53.92 -37.85
C GLN A 229 0.38 54.03 -38.21
N LYS A 230 0.64 54.88 -39.23
CA LYS A 230 1.91 55.24 -39.88
C LYS A 230 3.19 54.78 -39.17
N ILE A 231 3.84 53.75 -39.72
CA ILE A 231 5.27 53.48 -39.48
C ILE A 231 6.08 54.59 -40.15
N THR A 232 6.51 55.59 -39.39
CA THR A 232 7.54 56.55 -39.82
C THR A 232 8.90 55.88 -39.80
N GLY A 233 9.21 55.17 -40.89
CA GLY A 233 10.50 54.49 -41.09
C GLY A 233 10.67 53.85 -42.47
N THR A 234 9.69 54.00 -43.37
CA THR A 234 9.64 53.34 -44.69
C THR A 234 10.79 53.68 -45.63
N LYS A 235 11.42 54.86 -45.47
CA LYS A 235 12.57 55.28 -46.29
C LYS A 235 13.84 54.47 -46.01
N LYS A 236 14.01 53.94 -44.79
CA LYS A 236 15.19 53.17 -44.39
C LYS A 236 15.06 51.68 -44.77
N LEU A 237 13.83 51.15 -44.77
CA LEU A 237 13.53 49.78 -45.20
C LEU A 237 13.68 49.62 -46.73
N GLY A 238 13.30 50.63 -47.51
CA GLY A 238 13.53 50.65 -48.97
C GLY A 238 15.01 50.67 -49.35
N GLN A 239 15.86 51.34 -48.55
CA GLN A 239 17.32 51.34 -48.75
C GLN A 239 17.98 49.99 -48.40
N MET A 240 17.36 49.17 -47.55
CA MET A 240 17.90 47.84 -47.16
C MET A 240 17.54 46.71 -48.14
N LEU A 241 16.56 46.90 -49.02
CA LEU A 241 16.05 45.85 -49.93
C LEU A 241 16.42 46.07 -51.41
N GLU A 242 17.29 47.04 -51.70
CA GLU A 242 17.72 47.44 -53.06
C GLU A 242 16.59 47.68 -54.07
N CYS A 243 15.36 47.91 -53.60
CA CYS A 243 14.21 48.21 -54.45
C CYS A 243 14.18 49.71 -54.73
N THR A 244 14.31 50.11 -55.99
CA THR A 244 14.49 51.52 -56.38
C THR A 244 13.19 52.33 -56.36
N ASN A 245 12.02 51.68 -56.32
CA ASN A 245 10.72 52.37 -56.18
C ASN A 245 9.66 51.49 -55.48
N TRP A 246 8.55 52.13 -55.10
CA TRP A 246 7.43 51.51 -54.39
C TRP A 246 6.63 50.49 -55.23
N GLN A 247 6.64 50.60 -56.56
CA GLN A 247 5.95 49.68 -57.46
C GLN A 247 6.64 48.30 -57.48
N ASP A 248 7.97 48.26 -57.33
CA ASP A 248 8.72 47.00 -57.21
C ASP A 248 8.41 46.28 -55.89
N VAL A 249 8.23 47.05 -54.80
CA VAL A 249 7.78 46.52 -53.50
C VAL A 249 6.36 45.96 -53.61
N GLN A 250 5.44 46.63 -54.32
CA GLN A 250 4.09 46.11 -54.54
C GLN A 250 4.06 44.85 -55.43
N LYS A 251 4.92 44.76 -56.45
CA LYS A 251 5.09 43.54 -57.27
C LYS A 251 5.61 42.37 -56.46
N LEU A 252 6.55 42.62 -55.53
CA LEU A 252 7.07 41.61 -54.62
C LEU A 252 5.99 41.11 -53.66
N LEU A 253 5.19 42.03 -53.10
CA LEU A 253 4.08 41.72 -52.21
C LEU A 253 2.96 40.94 -52.92
N GLY A 254 2.65 41.28 -54.18
CA GLY A 254 1.66 40.55 -54.98
C GLY A 254 2.09 39.12 -55.32
N ARG A 255 3.38 38.89 -55.62
CA ARG A 255 3.94 37.54 -55.79
C ARG A 255 3.91 36.73 -54.49
N TYR A 256 4.09 37.40 -53.35
CA TYR A 256 4.02 36.77 -52.03
C TYR A 256 2.60 36.32 -51.68
N ASP A 257 1.57 37.08 -52.06
CA ASP A 257 0.16 36.72 -51.84
C ASP A 257 -0.29 35.49 -52.65
N GLU A 258 0.21 35.32 -53.89
CA GLU A 258 -0.01 34.10 -54.66
C GLU A 258 0.69 32.88 -54.07
N VAL A 259 1.95 33.05 -53.63
CA VAL A 259 2.70 31.99 -52.93
C VAL A 259 2.02 31.64 -51.61
N ALA A 260 1.54 32.63 -50.86
CA ALA A 260 0.80 32.43 -49.61
C ALA A 260 -0.54 31.70 -49.82
N LYS A 261 -1.25 31.94 -50.94
CA LYS A 261 -2.45 31.18 -51.29
C LYS A 261 -2.14 29.71 -51.64
N LYS A 262 -1.07 29.45 -52.39
CA LYS A 262 -0.58 28.08 -52.65
C LYS A 262 -0.11 27.39 -51.36
N PHE A 263 0.58 28.12 -50.48
CA PHE A 263 1.00 27.63 -49.17
C PHE A 263 -0.20 27.29 -48.27
N ARG A 264 -1.30 28.05 -48.31
CA ARG A 264 -2.53 27.72 -47.55
C ARG A 264 -3.22 26.44 -48.04
N SER A 265 -3.16 26.13 -49.35
CA SER A 265 -3.68 24.86 -49.86
C SER A 265 -2.78 23.67 -49.53
N LEU A 266 -1.45 23.87 -49.48
CA LEU A 266 -0.50 22.86 -49.06
C LEU A 266 -0.49 22.67 -47.55
N SER A 267 -0.71 23.74 -46.78
CA SER A 267 -0.77 23.68 -45.31
C SER A 267 -1.95 22.84 -44.83
N HIS A 268 -3.08 22.81 -45.56
CA HIS A 268 -4.20 21.97 -45.16
C HIS A 268 -3.96 20.47 -45.42
N VAL A 269 -3.23 20.15 -46.49
CA VAL A 269 -2.80 18.78 -46.80
C VAL A 269 -1.68 18.33 -45.84
N GLU A 270 -0.73 19.21 -45.56
CA GLU A 270 0.32 18.98 -44.55
C GLU A 270 -0.27 18.86 -43.14
N GLU A 271 -1.23 19.70 -42.76
CA GLU A 271 -1.95 19.61 -41.48
C GLU A 271 -2.68 18.27 -41.35
N THR A 272 -3.30 17.78 -42.43
CA THR A 272 -3.97 16.48 -42.44
C THR A 272 -2.97 15.33 -42.28
N ILE A 273 -1.88 15.34 -43.05
CA ILE A 273 -0.82 14.32 -42.96
C ILE A 273 -0.10 14.35 -41.61
N VAL A 274 0.17 15.55 -41.07
CA VAL A 274 0.80 15.73 -39.75
C VAL A 274 -0.15 15.25 -38.65
N ARG A 275 -1.45 15.55 -38.77
CA ARG A 275 -2.46 15.07 -37.82
C ARG A 275 -2.59 13.55 -37.85
N GLU A 276 -2.60 12.93 -39.02
CA GLU A 276 -2.63 11.46 -39.17
C GLU A 276 -1.36 10.81 -38.61
N LYS A 277 -0.18 11.37 -38.90
CA LYS A 277 1.10 10.87 -38.35
C LYS A 277 1.17 11.02 -36.84
N GLU A 278 0.69 12.12 -36.29
CA GLU A 278 0.64 12.35 -34.86
C GLU A 278 -0.38 11.41 -34.19
N GLU A 279 -1.55 11.21 -34.78
CA GLU A 279 -2.53 10.26 -34.27
C GLU A 279 -1.98 8.83 -34.27
N GLN A 280 -1.28 8.41 -35.33
CA GLN A 280 -0.58 7.12 -35.39
C GLN A 280 0.55 7.00 -34.36
N ARG A 281 1.32 8.09 -34.11
CA ARG A 281 2.35 8.13 -33.06
C ARG A 281 1.72 7.92 -31.68
N LEU A 282 0.64 8.63 -31.41
CA LEU A 282 -0.08 8.55 -30.14
C LEU A 282 -0.76 7.19 -29.96
N GLN A 283 -1.33 6.61 -31.01
CA GLN A 283 -1.84 5.23 -31.01
C GLN A 283 -0.75 4.25 -30.61
N LYS A 284 0.44 4.31 -31.25
CA LYS A 284 1.57 3.43 -30.92
C LYS A 284 2.05 3.62 -29.48
N LEU A 285 2.06 4.85 -28.98
CA LEU A 285 2.51 5.16 -27.62
C LEU A 285 1.50 4.67 -26.56
N ILE A 286 0.20 4.94 -26.77
CA ILE A 286 -0.89 4.45 -25.94
C ILE A 286 -0.87 2.93 -25.91
N LEU A 287 -0.78 2.26 -27.08
CA LEU A 287 -0.68 0.81 -27.17
C LEU A 287 0.54 0.28 -26.43
N LYS A 288 1.72 0.90 -26.59
CA LYS A 288 2.94 0.48 -25.86
C LYS A 288 2.78 0.58 -24.35
N ILE A 289 2.19 1.67 -23.85
CA ILE A 289 1.91 1.85 -22.41
C ILE A 289 0.90 0.80 -21.94
N TRP A 290 -0.11 0.51 -22.76
CA TRP A 290 -1.20 -0.36 -22.41
C TRP A 290 -0.86 -1.85 -22.51
N LEU A 291 -0.04 -2.24 -23.47
CA LEU A 291 0.44 -3.63 -23.62
C LEU A 291 1.35 -4.05 -22.46
N ASN A 292 2.01 -3.09 -21.80
CA ASN A 292 2.78 -3.36 -20.59
C ASN A 292 1.90 -3.63 -19.35
N ASP A 293 0.63 -3.26 -19.40
CA ASP A 293 -0.40 -3.56 -18.41
C ASP A 293 -1.81 -3.34 -19.00
N ILE A 294 -2.41 -4.42 -19.52
CA ILE A 294 -3.74 -4.41 -20.17
C ILE A 294 -4.86 -4.01 -19.20
N GLY A 295 -4.59 -3.99 -17.90
CA GLY A 295 -5.51 -3.57 -16.85
C GLY A 295 -5.65 -2.05 -16.73
N LEU A 296 -4.72 -1.25 -17.28
CA LEU A 296 -4.73 0.21 -17.10
C LEU A 296 -6.03 0.83 -17.64
N THR A 297 -6.59 1.77 -16.87
CA THR A 297 -7.70 2.61 -17.34
C THR A 297 -7.18 3.74 -18.25
N CYS A 298 -8.05 4.41 -19.00
CA CYS A 298 -7.64 5.59 -19.76
C CYS A 298 -7.01 6.69 -18.87
N LYS A 299 -7.38 6.78 -17.58
CA LYS A 299 -6.75 7.70 -16.61
C LYS A 299 -5.35 7.26 -16.21
N ASP A 300 -5.11 5.95 -16.11
CA ASP A 300 -3.77 5.43 -15.84
C ASP A 300 -2.83 5.62 -17.01
N ILE A 301 -3.34 5.45 -18.24
CA ILE A 301 -2.59 5.75 -19.47
C ILE A 301 -2.32 7.26 -19.56
N GLU A 302 -3.31 8.11 -19.26
CA GLU A 302 -3.11 9.57 -19.17
C GLU A 302 -1.98 9.92 -18.22
N ARG A 303 -1.97 9.37 -17.00
CA ARG A 303 -0.90 9.58 -16.03
C ARG A 303 0.47 9.13 -16.56
N LYS A 304 0.55 7.95 -17.17
CA LYS A 304 1.81 7.43 -17.74
C LYS A 304 2.29 8.22 -18.96
N LEU A 305 1.38 8.78 -19.74
CA LEU A 305 1.69 9.69 -20.84
C LEU A 305 2.21 11.03 -20.30
N GLN A 306 1.58 11.58 -19.26
CA GLN A 306 2.06 12.80 -18.60
C GLN A 306 3.46 12.62 -18.01
N GLU A 307 3.75 11.46 -17.41
CA GLU A 307 5.10 11.11 -16.94
C GLU A 307 6.14 11.07 -18.08
N GLN A 308 5.71 10.86 -19.33
CA GLN A 308 6.56 10.88 -20.54
C GLN A 308 6.58 12.25 -21.24
N GLY A 309 5.97 13.28 -20.65
CA GLY A 309 5.86 14.63 -21.22
C GLY A 309 4.71 14.80 -22.21
N GLU A 310 3.82 13.82 -22.35
CA GLU A 310 2.69 13.85 -23.27
C GLU A 310 1.41 14.32 -22.55
N ASN A 311 0.89 15.48 -22.92
CA ASN A 311 -0.30 16.06 -22.29
C ASN A 311 -1.60 15.60 -23.00
N ILE A 312 -1.94 14.32 -22.86
CA ILE A 312 -3.13 13.73 -23.51
C ILE A 312 -4.14 13.31 -22.46
N LYS A 313 -5.34 13.89 -22.52
CA LYS A 313 -6.42 13.61 -21.57
C LYS A 313 -7.10 12.27 -21.85
N ALA A 314 -7.59 11.62 -20.78
CA ALA A 314 -8.29 10.34 -20.86
C ALA A 314 -9.43 10.25 -21.89
N PRO A 315 -10.24 11.30 -22.16
CA PRO A 315 -11.24 11.26 -23.24
C PRO A 315 -10.62 11.04 -24.62
N LYS A 316 -9.55 11.78 -24.96
CA LYS A 316 -8.84 11.63 -26.23
C LYS A 316 -8.18 10.26 -26.36
N ILE A 317 -7.64 9.74 -25.26
CA ILE A 317 -7.11 8.36 -25.21
C ILE A 317 -8.23 7.35 -25.50
N ARG A 318 -9.42 7.53 -24.92
CA ARG A 318 -10.57 6.67 -25.16
C ARG A 318 -11.00 6.68 -26.62
N ASP A 319 -11.02 7.86 -27.25
CA ASP A 319 -11.40 8.00 -28.66
C ASP A 319 -10.36 7.33 -29.57
N ILE A 320 -9.07 7.59 -29.31
CA ILE A 320 -7.96 6.96 -30.03
C ILE A 320 -8.05 5.43 -29.92
N VAL A 321 -8.30 4.89 -28.72
CA VAL A 321 -8.37 3.44 -28.47
C VAL A 321 -9.63 2.79 -29.09
N ARG A 322 -10.76 3.51 -29.13
CA ARG A 322 -12.00 3.03 -29.76
C ARG A 322 -11.83 2.84 -31.28
N ASN A 323 -11.01 3.67 -31.92
CA ASN A 323 -10.78 3.63 -33.36
C ASN A 323 -9.87 2.47 -33.82
N VAL A 324 -9.30 1.67 -32.92
CA VAL A 324 -8.32 0.61 -33.27
C VAL A 324 -8.88 -0.82 -33.14
N ASP A 325 -10.21 -1.00 -33.06
CA ASP A 325 -10.93 -2.27 -32.74
C ASP A 325 -10.48 -2.98 -31.43
N PHE A 326 -9.45 -2.46 -30.78
CA PHE A 326 -8.78 -2.98 -29.59
C PHE A 326 -9.65 -2.82 -28.33
N TRP A 327 -10.51 -1.81 -28.31
CA TRP A 327 -11.52 -1.64 -27.27
C TRP A 327 -12.50 -2.81 -27.24
N GLU A 328 -12.93 -3.31 -28.41
CA GLU A 328 -13.84 -4.46 -28.51
C GLU A 328 -13.19 -5.73 -27.96
N ILE A 329 -11.90 -5.95 -28.23
CA ILE A 329 -11.11 -7.06 -27.66
C ILE A 329 -11.06 -6.98 -26.13
N ARG A 330 -10.78 -5.80 -25.57
CA ARG A 330 -10.71 -5.60 -24.11
C ARG A 330 -12.06 -5.77 -23.44
N GLU A 331 -13.12 -5.21 -24.02
CA GLU A 331 -14.47 -5.29 -23.45
C GLU A 331 -14.96 -6.74 -23.44
N ARG A 332 -14.75 -7.48 -24.52
CA ARG A 332 -15.03 -8.92 -24.58
C ARG A 332 -14.17 -9.70 -23.59
N TRP A 333 -12.87 -9.42 -23.48
CA TRP A 333 -12.00 -10.11 -22.51
C TRP A 333 -12.39 -9.83 -21.06
N ASN A 334 -12.63 -8.58 -20.68
CA ASN A 334 -13.10 -8.22 -19.34
C ASN A 334 -14.44 -8.90 -19.05
N THR A 335 -15.33 -8.97 -20.03
CA THR A 335 -16.62 -9.67 -19.92
C THR A 335 -16.40 -11.17 -19.68
N GLU A 336 -15.54 -11.84 -20.43
CA GLU A 336 -15.26 -13.27 -20.27
C GLU A 336 -14.43 -13.60 -19.01
N TYR A 337 -13.53 -12.70 -18.61
CA TYR A 337 -12.77 -12.79 -17.35
C TYR A 337 -13.68 -12.61 -16.14
N GLN A 338 -14.61 -11.65 -16.18
CA GLN A 338 -15.61 -11.45 -15.12
C GLN A 338 -16.63 -12.59 -15.04
N LYS A 339 -16.92 -13.28 -16.15
CA LYS A 339 -17.72 -14.51 -16.17
C LYS A 339 -17.02 -15.71 -15.51
N GLY A 340 -15.73 -15.60 -15.22
CA GLY A 340 -14.96 -16.66 -14.55
C GLY A 340 -14.63 -17.85 -15.45
N ASN A 341 -14.68 -17.66 -16.78
CA ASN A 341 -14.47 -18.74 -17.75
C ASN A 341 -13.00 -19.18 -17.84
N TYR A 342 -12.03 -18.33 -17.46
CA TYR A 342 -10.61 -18.66 -17.53
C TYR A 342 -10.06 -19.27 -16.23
N LYS A 343 -9.54 -20.50 -16.28
CA LYS A 343 -8.74 -21.09 -15.20
C LYS A 343 -7.28 -20.63 -15.26
N LYS A 344 -6.78 -20.08 -14.15
CA LYS A 344 -5.51 -19.34 -14.00
C LYS A 344 -4.18 -20.11 -14.18
N SER A 345 -4.12 -21.31 -14.78
CA SER A 345 -2.84 -22.05 -14.78
C SER A 345 -2.63 -23.14 -15.84
N SER A 346 -2.95 -22.91 -17.11
CA SER A 346 -2.20 -23.63 -18.16
C SER A 346 -1.04 -22.74 -18.59
N LYS A 347 0.17 -23.09 -18.16
CA LYS A 347 1.44 -22.50 -18.64
C LYS A 347 1.43 -22.30 -20.16
N TRP A 348 0.87 -23.29 -20.86
CA TRP A 348 0.63 -23.24 -22.29
C TRP A 348 -0.32 -22.10 -22.73
N LEU A 349 -1.43 -21.83 -22.05
CA LEU A 349 -2.36 -20.75 -22.40
C LEU A 349 -1.72 -19.36 -22.18
N ILE A 350 -0.91 -19.23 -21.13
CA ILE A 350 -0.12 -18.00 -20.90
C ILE A 350 0.96 -17.86 -21.97
N GLU A 351 1.63 -18.94 -22.37
CA GLU A 351 2.59 -18.95 -23.48
C GLU A 351 1.92 -18.66 -24.83
N GLN A 352 0.73 -19.19 -25.09
CA GLN A 352 -0.06 -18.89 -26.30
C GLN A 352 -0.53 -17.44 -26.30
N TYR A 353 -0.98 -16.92 -25.17
CA TYR A 353 -1.36 -15.51 -25.05
C TYR A 353 -0.16 -14.58 -25.25
N LYS A 354 0.99 -14.92 -24.67
CA LYS A 354 2.23 -14.17 -24.86
C LYS A 354 2.66 -14.20 -26.32
N THR A 355 2.69 -15.38 -26.94
CA THR A 355 3.00 -15.57 -28.36
C THR A 355 2.04 -14.77 -29.24
N PHE A 356 0.75 -14.83 -28.97
CA PHE A 356 -0.27 -14.09 -29.71
C PHE A 356 -0.13 -12.58 -29.53
N SER A 357 0.09 -12.11 -28.30
CA SER A 357 0.32 -10.68 -28.04
C SER A 357 1.57 -10.20 -28.79
N GLU A 358 2.64 -10.98 -28.78
CA GLU A 358 3.88 -10.69 -29.51
C GLU A 358 3.68 -10.70 -31.03
N GLU A 359 2.91 -11.63 -31.58
CA GLU A 359 2.56 -11.68 -33.01
C GLU A 359 1.68 -10.51 -33.46
N LEU A 360 0.67 -10.16 -32.65
CA LEU A 360 -0.21 -9.01 -32.89
C LEU A 360 0.61 -7.71 -32.88
N ILE A 361 1.50 -7.57 -31.90
CA ILE A 361 2.45 -6.45 -31.79
C ILE A 361 3.33 -6.38 -33.03
N LYS A 362 3.88 -7.51 -33.47
CA LYS A 362 4.73 -7.57 -34.66
C LYS A 362 3.98 -7.13 -35.92
N LYS A 363 2.74 -7.59 -36.12
CA LYS A 363 1.87 -7.18 -37.23
C LYS A 363 1.52 -5.68 -37.17
N MET A 364 1.11 -5.18 -36.00
CA MET A 364 0.78 -3.76 -35.81
C MET A 364 1.99 -2.83 -36.01
N LEU A 365 3.18 -3.24 -35.55
CA LEU A 365 4.42 -2.48 -35.78
C LEU A 365 4.83 -2.45 -37.25
N GLN A 366 4.43 -3.45 -38.03
CA GLN A 366 4.62 -3.52 -39.48
C GLN A 366 3.54 -2.77 -40.29
N GLY A 367 2.59 -2.12 -39.61
CA GLY A 367 1.48 -1.41 -40.25
C GLY A 367 0.32 -2.31 -40.72
N ASN A 368 0.37 -3.60 -40.39
CA ASN A 368 -0.67 -4.56 -40.74
C ASN A 368 -1.61 -4.74 -39.54
N ILE A 369 -2.75 -4.06 -39.56
CA ILE A 369 -3.80 -4.24 -38.55
C ILE A 369 -4.52 -5.56 -38.90
N PRO A 370 -4.58 -6.54 -37.98
CA PRO A 370 -5.31 -7.78 -38.23
C PRO A 370 -6.79 -7.51 -38.46
N GLU A 371 -7.36 -8.13 -39.49
CA GLU A 371 -8.79 -8.01 -39.76
C GLU A 371 -9.62 -8.66 -38.65
N LYS A 372 -10.85 -8.16 -38.45
CA LYS A 372 -11.81 -8.70 -37.47
C LYS A 372 -11.98 -10.21 -37.55
N ALA A 373 -11.94 -10.79 -38.76
CA ALA A 373 -12.02 -12.23 -38.99
C ALA A 373 -10.80 -13.01 -38.46
N GLU A 374 -9.59 -12.45 -38.52
CA GLU A 374 -8.41 -13.05 -37.87
C GLU A 374 -8.61 -13.03 -36.35
N ILE A 375 -8.99 -11.88 -35.77
CA ILE A 375 -9.22 -11.72 -34.33
C ILE A 375 -10.29 -12.72 -33.84
N ASP A 376 -11.41 -12.84 -34.54
CA ASP A 376 -12.50 -13.75 -34.21
C ASP A 376 -12.07 -15.23 -34.34
N LYS A 377 -11.26 -15.58 -35.35
CA LYS A 377 -10.68 -16.93 -35.49
C LYS A 377 -9.75 -17.27 -34.32
N TYR A 378 -8.96 -16.30 -33.84
CA TYR A 378 -8.05 -16.50 -32.71
C TYR A 378 -8.79 -16.61 -31.37
N ILE A 379 -9.78 -15.75 -31.13
CA ILE A 379 -10.67 -15.86 -29.96
C ILE A 379 -11.39 -17.22 -30.00
N GLY A 380 -11.91 -17.62 -31.16
CA GLY A 380 -12.53 -18.94 -31.36
C GLY A 380 -11.56 -20.09 -31.06
N THR A 381 -10.29 -19.96 -31.43
CA THR A 381 -9.24 -20.94 -31.13
C THR A 381 -9.00 -21.05 -29.62
N LEU A 382 -8.81 -19.93 -28.91
CA LEU A 382 -8.64 -19.92 -27.45
C LEU A 382 -9.86 -20.51 -26.72
N THR A 383 -11.06 -20.21 -27.21
CA THR A 383 -12.33 -20.69 -26.62
C THR A 383 -12.57 -22.18 -26.88
N SER A 384 -12.20 -22.69 -28.08
CA SER A 384 -12.39 -24.09 -28.47
C SER A 384 -11.44 -25.07 -27.75
N ILE A 385 -10.31 -24.57 -27.24
CA ILE A 385 -9.28 -25.39 -26.58
C ILE A 385 -9.64 -25.68 -25.12
N GLU A 386 -10.41 -24.81 -24.46
CA GLU A 386 -11.00 -25.10 -23.14
C GLU A 386 -12.03 -26.23 -23.22
N VAL A 387 -12.82 -26.30 -24.30
CA VAL A 387 -13.88 -27.32 -24.47
C VAL A 387 -13.29 -28.73 -24.59
N LYS A 388 -12.12 -28.90 -25.19
CA LYS A 388 -11.49 -30.22 -25.40
C LYS A 388 -10.62 -30.72 -24.24
N GLN A 389 -10.30 -29.88 -23.26
CA GLN A 389 -9.56 -30.30 -22.06
C GLN A 389 -10.47 -30.61 -20.86
N ASP A 390 -11.78 -30.34 -20.96
CA ASP A 390 -12.75 -30.51 -19.87
C ASP A 390 -13.66 -31.75 -20.01
N ASP A 391 -13.29 -32.71 -20.87
CA ASP A 391 -14.02 -33.99 -21.04
C ASP A 391 -13.92 -34.91 -19.81
N GLY A 392 -13.29 -34.46 -18.72
CA GLY A 392 -13.02 -35.26 -17.53
C GLY A 392 -13.71 -34.83 -16.23
N ASN A 393 -14.44 -33.70 -16.14
CA ASN A 393 -15.13 -33.34 -14.89
C ASN A 393 -16.38 -32.47 -15.08
N ALA A 394 -17.50 -33.14 -15.34
CA ALA A 394 -18.86 -32.58 -15.33
C ALA A 394 -19.32 -31.98 -13.97
N GLU A 395 -18.48 -31.96 -12.93
CA GLU A 395 -18.83 -31.42 -11.60
C GLU A 395 -18.72 -29.88 -11.47
N GLU A 396 -18.01 -29.18 -12.35
CA GLU A 396 -17.80 -27.72 -12.20
C GLU A 396 -18.90 -26.83 -12.79
N LYS A 397 -19.86 -27.37 -13.56
CA LYS A 397 -21.08 -26.62 -13.99
C LYS A 397 -22.08 -26.35 -12.86
N LYS A 398 -21.80 -26.76 -11.62
CA LYS A 398 -22.65 -26.52 -10.43
C LYS A 398 -21.91 -25.85 -9.27
N VAL A 399 -20.88 -25.03 -9.52
CA VAL A 399 -20.41 -24.17 -8.44
C VAL A 399 -21.51 -23.16 -8.12
N LYS A 400 -22.12 -23.33 -6.95
CA LYS A 400 -23.02 -22.40 -6.26
C LYS A 400 -22.33 -21.04 -5.94
N SER A 401 -21.37 -20.57 -6.76
CA SER A 401 -20.43 -19.48 -6.48
C SER A 401 -21.13 -18.13 -6.33
N HIS A 402 -22.17 -17.87 -7.12
CA HIS A 402 -22.92 -16.61 -7.06
C HIS A 402 -23.82 -16.52 -5.83
N LYS A 403 -24.32 -17.66 -5.32
CA LYS A 403 -25.04 -17.66 -4.04
C LYS A 403 -24.15 -17.15 -2.92
N ASN A 404 -22.84 -17.40 -2.98
CA ASN A 404 -21.95 -17.07 -1.88
C ASN A 404 -21.50 -15.61 -1.87
N LEU A 405 -21.28 -15.01 -3.04
CA LEU A 405 -20.72 -13.66 -3.11
C LEU A 405 -21.68 -12.56 -2.63
N ALA A 406 -22.97 -12.69 -2.94
CA ALA A 406 -23.96 -11.71 -2.52
C ALA A 406 -24.09 -11.67 -0.97
N TRP A 407 -24.26 -12.82 -0.32
CA TRP A 407 -24.29 -12.87 1.16
C TRP A 407 -22.95 -12.47 1.77
N LEU A 408 -21.82 -12.75 1.10
CA LEU A 408 -20.48 -12.34 1.54
C LEU A 408 -20.27 -10.81 1.43
N LYS A 409 -20.89 -10.15 0.46
CA LYS A 409 -20.94 -8.67 0.39
C LYS A 409 -21.82 -8.11 1.52
N CYS A 410 -22.97 -8.74 1.79
CA CYS A 410 -23.80 -8.42 2.97
C CYS A 410 -23.02 -8.60 4.29
N PHE A 411 -22.19 -9.62 4.38
CA PHE A 411 -21.31 -9.96 5.51
C PHE A 411 -20.23 -8.90 5.80
N LEU A 412 -19.81 -8.12 4.80
CA LEU A 412 -18.75 -7.11 4.97
C LEU A 412 -19.26 -5.70 5.27
N PHE A 413 -20.39 -5.30 4.69
CA PHE A 413 -20.78 -3.88 4.65
C PHE A 413 -21.98 -3.49 5.50
N HIS A 414 -22.59 -4.44 6.24
CA HIS A 414 -23.95 -4.32 6.76
C HIS A 414 -24.95 -4.06 5.61
N LEU A 415 -25.96 -4.91 5.45
CA LEU A 415 -27.06 -4.51 4.58
C LEU A 415 -27.73 -3.28 5.20
N PRO A 416 -28.05 -2.23 4.41
CA PRO A 416 -29.04 -1.27 4.85
C PRO A 416 -30.29 -2.08 5.24
N LYS A 417 -30.91 -1.75 6.39
CA LYS A 417 -32.19 -2.33 6.79
C LYS A 417 -33.11 -2.30 5.58
N LEU A 418 -33.35 -3.46 4.97
CA LEU A 418 -34.27 -3.53 3.84
C LEU A 418 -35.64 -3.20 4.44
N SER A 419 -36.38 -2.29 3.82
CA SER A 419 -37.77 -2.05 4.22
C SER A 419 -38.47 -3.41 4.26
N MET A 420 -39.11 -3.74 5.39
CA MET A 420 -39.68 -5.06 5.69
C MET A 420 -40.71 -5.56 4.65
N ASP A 421 -41.10 -4.68 3.72
CA ASP A 421 -42.17 -4.93 2.77
C ASP A 421 -41.72 -5.66 1.50
N LYS A 422 -40.42 -5.83 1.23
CA LYS A 422 -39.93 -6.39 -0.05
C LYS A 422 -38.77 -7.39 0.09
N ILE A 423 -39.10 -8.66 -0.14
CA ILE A 423 -38.18 -9.78 -0.21
C ILE A 423 -37.32 -9.70 -1.48
N CYS A 424 -36.00 -9.62 -1.32
CA CYS A 424 -35.06 -9.55 -2.44
C CYS A 424 -34.45 -10.93 -2.76
N CYS A 425 -34.12 -11.17 -4.03
CA CYS A 425 -33.42 -12.38 -4.40
C CYS A 425 -31.97 -12.32 -3.89
N PRO A 426 -31.50 -13.25 -3.04
CA PRO A 426 -30.15 -13.20 -2.48
C PRO A 426 -29.04 -13.54 -3.48
N GLN A 427 -29.35 -13.65 -4.78
CA GLN A 427 -28.34 -13.87 -5.82
C GLN A 427 -28.20 -12.69 -6.77
N CYS A 428 -29.30 -12.07 -7.19
CA CYS A 428 -29.23 -10.91 -8.08
C CYS A 428 -29.54 -9.59 -7.37
N GLY A 429 -29.94 -9.61 -6.09
CA GLY A 429 -30.40 -8.43 -5.35
C GLY A 429 -31.77 -7.88 -5.81
N GLY A 430 -32.35 -8.43 -6.88
CA GLY A 430 -33.60 -7.95 -7.45
C GLY A 430 -34.81 -8.20 -6.55
N PHE A 431 -35.70 -7.22 -6.46
CA PHE A 431 -36.98 -7.29 -5.71
C PHE A 431 -38.10 -7.95 -6.50
N LYS A 432 -37.87 -8.34 -7.77
CA LYS A 432 -38.81 -9.11 -8.57
C LYS A 432 -38.83 -10.55 -8.04
N THR A 433 -39.50 -10.78 -6.92
CA THR A 433 -39.63 -12.11 -6.30
C THR A 433 -41.10 -12.44 -6.10
N LYS A 434 -41.45 -13.72 -6.23
CA LYS A 434 -42.82 -14.22 -5.99
C LYS A 434 -42.77 -15.37 -5.01
N ARG A 435 -43.64 -15.37 -4.01
CA ARG A 435 -43.79 -16.50 -3.10
C ARG A 435 -44.23 -17.73 -3.88
N ARG A 436 -43.50 -18.83 -3.71
CA ARG A 436 -43.74 -20.14 -4.36
C ARG A 436 -44.48 -21.09 -3.44
N SER A 437 -44.23 -21.05 -2.13
CA SER A 437 -44.96 -21.86 -1.14
C SER A 437 -45.89 -20.99 -0.30
N TRP A 438 -47.16 -21.38 -0.22
CA TRP A 438 -48.13 -20.74 0.68
C TRP A 438 -48.03 -21.30 2.11
N ILE A 439 -47.59 -22.56 2.24
CA ILE A 439 -47.36 -23.19 3.54
C ILE A 439 -45.94 -22.85 4.04
N PRO A 440 -45.77 -22.35 5.26
CA PRO A 440 -44.45 -22.14 5.87
C PRO A 440 -43.79 -23.48 6.21
N GLU A 441 -42.49 -23.58 5.98
CA GLU A 441 -41.62 -24.59 6.59
C GLU A 441 -41.13 -24.05 7.93
N ASN A 442 -41.45 -24.74 9.01
CA ASN A 442 -40.88 -24.45 10.33
C ASN A 442 -39.42 -24.88 10.38
N LYS A 443 -38.52 -23.96 10.70
CA LYS A 443 -37.10 -24.25 10.90
C LYS A 443 -36.70 -23.89 12.32
N MET A 444 -35.99 -24.81 12.96
CA MET A 444 -35.28 -24.52 14.20
C MET A 444 -33.99 -23.81 13.84
N ILE A 445 -33.80 -22.63 14.43
CA ILE A 445 -32.61 -21.80 14.28
C ILE A 445 -32.03 -21.54 15.67
N LEU A 446 -30.73 -21.28 15.75
CA LEU A 446 -30.05 -21.03 17.02
C LEU A 446 -29.82 -19.53 17.12
N ASP A 447 -30.54 -18.86 18.01
CA ASP A 447 -30.38 -17.42 18.22
C ASP A 447 -28.93 -17.12 18.61
N ALA A 448 -28.22 -16.38 17.77
CA ALA A 448 -26.80 -16.09 17.97
C ALA A 448 -26.54 -15.16 19.17
N ARG A 449 -27.55 -14.39 19.61
CA ARG A 449 -27.48 -13.51 20.78
C ARG A 449 -27.85 -14.24 22.06
N THR A 450 -28.83 -15.13 22.03
CA THR A 450 -29.32 -15.83 23.22
C THR A 450 -28.82 -17.25 23.39
N GLY A 451 -28.38 -17.90 22.31
CA GLY A 451 -27.98 -19.29 22.30
C GLY A 451 -29.15 -20.28 22.41
N GLU A 452 -30.39 -19.79 22.35
CA GLU A 452 -31.59 -20.62 22.44
C GLU A 452 -32.03 -21.07 21.06
N GLN A 453 -32.59 -22.27 20.98
CA GLN A 453 -33.25 -22.69 19.76
C GLN A 453 -34.60 -21.96 19.64
N ARG A 454 -34.84 -21.33 18.51
CA ARG A 454 -36.11 -20.70 18.16
C ARG A 454 -36.67 -21.34 16.91
N GLN A 455 -37.98 -21.54 16.89
CA GLN A 455 -38.68 -21.96 15.70
C GLN A 455 -39.08 -20.73 14.90
N ILE A 456 -38.72 -20.68 13.63
CA ILE A 456 -39.16 -19.65 12.70
C ILE A 456 -39.90 -20.26 11.52
N GLN A 457 -40.81 -19.47 10.95
CA GLN A 457 -41.47 -19.83 9.71
C GLN A 457 -40.65 -19.33 8.52
N THR A 458 -40.43 -20.20 7.55
CA THR A 458 -39.73 -19.87 6.31
C THR A 458 -40.58 -20.22 5.11
N TYR A 459 -40.47 -19.43 4.04
CA TYR A 459 -41.22 -19.64 2.81
C TYR A 459 -40.27 -19.73 1.63
N ARG A 460 -40.65 -20.50 0.61
CA ARG A 460 -39.91 -20.59 -0.64
C ARG A 460 -40.37 -19.49 -1.58
N PHE A 461 -39.42 -18.72 -2.10
CA PHE A 461 -39.62 -17.67 -3.09
C PHE A 461 -39.01 -18.06 -4.44
N ARG A 462 -39.54 -17.51 -5.51
CA ARG A 462 -39.02 -17.58 -6.87
C ARG A 462 -38.46 -16.22 -7.26
N CYS A 463 -37.23 -16.18 -7.77
CA CYS A 463 -36.73 -14.99 -8.44
C CYS A 463 -37.40 -14.88 -9.82
N CYS A 464 -38.02 -13.75 -10.10
CA CYS A 464 -38.65 -13.42 -11.38
C CYS A 464 -37.74 -12.57 -12.27
N ASN A 465 -36.47 -12.37 -11.89
CA ASN A 465 -35.45 -11.87 -12.81
C ASN A 465 -35.04 -13.04 -13.73
N GLU A 466 -35.31 -12.92 -15.03
CA GLU A 466 -35.03 -13.96 -16.04
C GLU A 466 -33.54 -14.24 -16.18
N ASP A 467 -32.69 -13.23 -15.96
CA ASP A 467 -31.24 -13.35 -15.98
C ASP A 467 -30.68 -13.99 -14.68
N CYS A 468 -31.50 -14.16 -13.66
CA CYS A 468 -31.05 -14.75 -12.40
C CYS A 468 -31.04 -16.28 -12.49
N SER A 469 -29.83 -16.86 -12.46
CA SER A 469 -29.68 -18.32 -12.46
C SER A 469 -30.33 -19.03 -11.26
N LYS A 470 -30.69 -18.29 -10.20
CA LYS A 470 -31.38 -18.80 -9.01
C LYS A 470 -32.87 -18.61 -9.15
N GLN A 471 -33.52 -19.62 -9.70
CA GLN A 471 -34.96 -19.61 -9.85
C GLN A 471 -35.69 -19.59 -8.50
N THR A 472 -35.18 -20.24 -7.45
CA THR A 472 -35.83 -20.23 -6.12
C THR A 472 -34.88 -20.12 -4.93
N PHE A 473 -35.38 -19.54 -3.84
CA PHE A 473 -34.69 -19.38 -2.55
C PHE A 473 -35.68 -19.49 -1.38
N THR A 474 -35.17 -19.57 -0.14
CA THR A 474 -36.00 -19.62 1.07
C THR A 474 -35.71 -18.36 1.89
N ALA A 475 -36.74 -17.72 2.41
CA ALA A 475 -36.67 -16.51 3.21
C ALA A 475 -37.74 -16.49 4.30
N SER A 476 -37.55 -15.70 5.35
CA SER A 476 -38.53 -15.47 6.41
C SER A 476 -39.09 -14.05 6.28
N PRO A 477 -40.38 -13.84 5.95
CA PRO A 477 -40.96 -12.53 5.75
C PRO A 477 -40.89 -11.65 7.00
N ASP A 478 -40.92 -12.25 8.19
CA ASP A 478 -40.90 -11.51 9.45
C ASP A 478 -39.47 -11.26 9.96
N ASN A 479 -38.46 -11.95 9.42
CA ASN A 479 -37.14 -12.08 10.05
C ASN A 479 -35.99 -12.43 9.06
N GLU A 480 -36.00 -11.94 7.81
CA GLU A 480 -34.92 -12.22 6.83
C GLU A 480 -33.53 -11.89 7.43
N HIS A 481 -33.45 -10.79 8.17
CA HIS A 481 -32.23 -10.35 8.84
C HIS A 481 -31.76 -11.30 9.94
N ILE A 482 -32.65 -11.94 10.71
CA ILE A 482 -32.24 -12.82 11.81
C ILE A 482 -31.58 -14.09 11.27
N LEU A 483 -32.15 -14.69 10.22
CA LEU A 483 -31.57 -15.86 9.57
C LEU A 483 -30.18 -15.61 9.00
N GLU A 484 -29.99 -14.43 8.42
CA GLU A 484 -28.71 -14.03 7.86
C GLU A 484 -27.70 -13.64 8.96
N GLU A 485 -28.13 -12.92 10.01
CA GLU A 485 -27.32 -12.57 11.19
C GLU A 485 -26.85 -13.81 11.95
N GLU A 486 -27.72 -14.80 12.16
CA GLU A 486 -27.37 -16.03 12.87
C GLU A 486 -26.42 -16.90 12.07
N ARG A 487 -26.70 -17.09 10.77
CA ARG A 487 -25.80 -17.82 9.88
C ARG A 487 -24.45 -17.10 9.80
N TYR A 488 -24.46 -15.77 9.76
CA TYR A 488 -23.28 -14.93 9.81
C TYR A 488 -22.46 -15.16 11.09
N ALA A 489 -23.10 -15.09 12.26
CA ALA A 489 -22.45 -15.31 13.54
C ALA A 489 -21.88 -16.74 13.62
N GLN A 490 -22.62 -17.73 13.12
CA GLN A 490 -22.18 -19.11 13.06
C GLN A 490 -20.97 -19.28 12.11
N ALA A 491 -20.97 -18.65 10.93
CA ALA A 491 -19.86 -18.71 9.98
C ALA A 491 -18.61 -18.02 10.55
N CYS A 492 -18.76 -16.86 11.19
CA CYS A 492 -17.69 -16.18 11.92
C CYS A 492 -17.15 -17.03 13.07
N LEU A 493 -18.02 -17.69 13.83
CA LEU A 493 -17.64 -18.62 14.88
C LEU A 493 -16.86 -19.81 14.30
N MET A 494 -17.32 -20.41 13.19
CA MET A 494 -16.59 -21.48 12.50
C MET A 494 -15.21 -21.03 12.04
N LEU A 495 -15.10 -19.84 11.42
CA LEU A 495 -13.83 -19.27 10.98
C LEU A 495 -12.87 -19.06 12.17
N ARG A 496 -13.40 -18.51 13.27
CA ARG A 496 -12.64 -18.24 14.48
C ARG A 496 -12.18 -19.52 15.18
N LEU A 497 -13.06 -20.52 15.31
CA LEU A 497 -12.70 -21.83 15.86
C LEU A 497 -11.67 -22.53 14.97
N TYR A 498 -11.80 -22.40 13.65
CA TYR A 498 -10.91 -23.01 12.67
C TYR A 498 -9.52 -22.38 12.65
N MET A 499 -9.42 -21.04 12.63
CA MET A 499 -8.16 -20.34 12.49
C MET A 499 -7.56 -19.93 13.84
N GLY A 500 -8.36 -19.32 14.72
CA GLY A 500 -7.94 -18.84 16.02
C GLY A 500 -7.69 -19.98 17.02
N MET A 501 -8.67 -20.88 17.17
CA MET A 501 -8.56 -22.03 18.08
C MET A 501 -7.90 -23.26 17.44
N LYS A 502 -7.53 -23.17 16.16
CA LYS A 502 -6.88 -24.26 15.42
C LYS A 502 -7.70 -25.56 15.43
N GLY A 503 -9.03 -25.47 15.54
CA GLY A 503 -9.95 -26.62 15.52
C GLY A 503 -10.04 -27.29 14.15
N SER A 504 -10.24 -28.60 14.10
CA SER A 504 -10.51 -29.30 12.83
C SER A 504 -11.98 -29.11 12.40
N CYS A 505 -12.31 -29.30 11.12
CA CYS A 505 -13.73 -29.27 10.69
C CYS A 505 -14.59 -30.30 11.46
N ARG A 506 -14.00 -31.40 11.93
CA ARG A 506 -14.70 -32.43 12.72
C ARG A 506 -15.00 -31.91 14.13
N SER A 507 -13.99 -31.44 14.85
CA SER A 507 -14.16 -30.95 16.22
C SER A 507 -15.06 -29.72 16.27
N ILE A 508 -15.02 -28.87 15.24
CA ILE A 508 -15.93 -27.73 15.12
C ILE A 508 -17.36 -28.20 14.88
N ALA A 509 -17.55 -29.16 13.98
CA ALA A 509 -18.87 -29.73 13.69
C ALA A 509 -19.50 -30.36 14.95
N GLU A 510 -18.72 -31.12 15.72
CA GLU A 510 -19.13 -31.68 17.02
C GLU A 510 -19.51 -30.55 18.00
N MET A 511 -18.68 -29.51 18.12
CA MET A 511 -18.91 -28.38 19.04
C MET A 511 -20.18 -27.57 18.72
N ILE A 512 -20.52 -27.40 17.45
CA ILE A 512 -21.65 -26.57 17.02
C ILE A 512 -22.90 -27.37 16.64
N GLY A 513 -22.88 -28.71 16.83
CA GLY A 513 -23.99 -29.59 16.45
C GLY A 513 -24.30 -29.60 14.95
N SER A 514 -23.27 -29.49 14.09
CA SER A 514 -23.41 -29.49 12.63
C SER A 514 -22.67 -30.67 11.99
N SER A 515 -22.81 -30.85 10.67
CA SER A 515 -22.02 -31.85 9.95
C SER A 515 -20.65 -31.27 9.54
N LYS A 516 -19.64 -32.14 9.47
CA LYS A 516 -18.30 -31.78 8.97
C LYS A 516 -18.36 -31.13 7.58
N SER A 517 -19.25 -31.62 6.71
CA SER A 517 -19.41 -31.11 5.35
C SER A 517 -19.94 -29.68 5.34
N VAL A 518 -20.91 -29.37 6.21
CA VAL A 518 -21.43 -28.00 6.36
C VAL A 518 -20.34 -27.04 6.82
N VAL A 519 -19.57 -27.42 7.85
CA VAL A 519 -18.43 -26.61 8.32
C VAL A 519 -17.40 -26.41 7.20
N TYR A 520 -17.09 -27.46 6.45
CA TYR A 520 -16.14 -27.37 5.34
C TYR A 520 -16.62 -26.46 4.21
N ASP A 521 -17.88 -26.57 3.82
CA ASP A 521 -18.49 -25.76 2.77
C ASP A 521 -18.55 -24.28 3.17
N GLU A 522 -18.93 -24.00 4.43
CA GLU A 522 -18.98 -22.64 4.95
C GLU A 522 -17.57 -22.03 5.06
N LEU A 523 -16.58 -22.76 5.57
CA LEU A 523 -15.19 -22.31 5.57
C LEU A 523 -14.65 -22.10 4.14
N THR A 524 -15.03 -22.96 3.21
CA THR A 524 -14.65 -22.83 1.80
C THR A 524 -15.27 -21.58 1.17
N SER A 525 -16.45 -21.14 1.61
CA SER A 525 -17.05 -19.89 1.12
C SER A 525 -16.16 -18.67 1.37
N PHE A 526 -15.51 -18.60 2.55
CA PHE A 526 -14.55 -17.55 2.89
C PHE A 526 -13.35 -17.51 1.95
N SER A 527 -12.91 -18.66 1.46
CA SER A 527 -11.79 -18.73 0.51
C SER A 527 -12.06 -18.03 -0.82
N TYR A 528 -13.33 -17.88 -1.21
CA TYR A 528 -13.69 -17.16 -2.44
C TYR A 528 -13.75 -15.64 -2.23
N MET A 529 -13.92 -15.15 -0.99
CA MET A 529 -13.95 -13.71 -0.71
C MET A 529 -12.67 -13.00 -1.13
N THR A 530 -11.52 -13.67 -0.96
CA THR A 530 -10.23 -13.05 -1.21
C THR A 530 -9.99 -12.67 -2.67
N LEU A 531 -10.77 -13.27 -3.59
CA LEU A 531 -10.76 -12.93 -5.00
C LEU A 531 -11.35 -11.53 -5.26
N HIS A 532 -12.18 -11.02 -4.35
CA HIS A 532 -12.93 -9.77 -4.52
C HIS A 532 -12.41 -8.63 -3.62
N TRP A 533 -11.22 -8.77 -3.03
CA TRP A 533 -10.73 -7.77 -2.08
C TRP A 533 -10.68 -6.36 -2.63
N GLN A 534 -10.38 -6.19 -3.91
CA GLN A 534 -10.34 -4.87 -4.53
C GLN A 534 -11.73 -4.28 -4.76
N GLU A 535 -12.73 -5.12 -5.05
CA GLU A 535 -14.13 -4.68 -5.12
C GLU A 535 -14.65 -4.25 -3.75
N ILE A 536 -14.17 -4.92 -2.69
CA ILE A 536 -14.60 -4.71 -1.32
C ILE A 536 -13.88 -3.49 -0.72
N LEU A 537 -12.56 -3.55 -0.61
CA LEU A 537 -11.76 -2.58 0.13
C LEU A 537 -11.32 -1.39 -0.74
N GLY A 538 -11.56 -1.45 -2.05
CA GLY A 538 -11.03 -0.49 -3.01
C GLY A 538 -9.58 -0.81 -3.41
N PRO A 539 -8.84 0.20 -3.92
CA PRO A 539 -7.45 0.05 -4.33
C PRO A 539 -6.57 -0.50 -3.21
N ILE A 540 -5.59 -1.34 -3.57
CA ILE A 540 -4.65 -1.88 -2.60
C ILE A 540 -3.75 -0.76 -2.06
N ARG A 541 -3.89 -0.48 -0.77
CA ARG A 541 -2.99 0.37 0.01
C ARG A 541 -1.79 -0.45 0.46
N PHE A 542 -0.60 0.03 0.14
CA PHE A 542 0.67 -0.55 0.56
C PHE A 542 1.77 0.52 0.55
N SER A 543 2.84 0.29 1.30
CA SER A 543 3.90 1.28 1.54
C SER A 543 4.86 1.55 0.38
N GLY A 544 4.73 0.87 -0.75
CA GLY A 544 5.74 0.84 -1.81
C GLY A 544 6.81 -0.24 -1.62
N THR A 545 6.87 -0.89 -0.45
CA THR A 545 7.79 -2.02 -0.19
C THR A 545 7.03 -3.34 -0.11
N LEU A 546 7.58 -4.39 -0.70
CA LEU A 546 7.08 -5.76 -0.57
C LEU A 546 8.19 -6.69 -0.07
N CYS A 547 7.86 -7.47 0.95
CA CYS A 547 8.65 -8.58 1.44
C CYS A 547 8.08 -9.88 0.88
N ILE A 548 8.91 -10.68 0.20
CA ILE A 548 8.49 -11.93 -0.44
C ILE A 548 9.30 -13.11 0.12
N ASP A 549 8.58 -14.17 0.49
CA ASP A 549 9.13 -15.44 0.95
C ASP A 549 8.12 -16.56 0.67
N GLU A 550 8.55 -17.81 0.80
CA GLU A 550 7.75 -18.98 0.55
C GLU A 550 7.76 -20.01 1.70
N LYS A 551 6.61 -20.67 1.90
CA LYS A 551 6.46 -21.80 2.80
C LYS A 551 6.17 -23.07 2.03
N PHE A 552 6.98 -24.12 2.23
CA PHE A 552 6.63 -25.44 1.71
C PHE A 552 5.49 -26.07 2.52
N VAL A 553 4.51 -26.65 1.81
CA VAL A 553 3.35 -27.34 2.38
C VAL A 553 3.17 -28.70 1.72
N LYS A 554 2.83 -29.71 2.51
CA LYS A 554 2.73 -31.10 2.08
C LYS A 554 1.37 -31.35 1.43
N ILE A 555 1.38 -31.89 0.21
CA ILE A 555 0.19 -32.20 -0.58
C ILE A 555 0.16 -33.70 -0.87
N LYS A 556 -0.86 -34.41 -0.35
CA LYS A 556 -0.98 -35.87 -0.50
C LYS A 556 -1.09 -36.31 -1.96
N GLU A 557 -1.83 -35.55 -2.77
CA GLU A 557 -1.98 -35.80 -4.21
C GLU A 557 -0.64 -35.80 -4.97
N LEU A 558 0.28 -34.90 -4.61
CA LEU A 558 1.60 -34.83 -5.25
C LEU A 558 2.49 -36.04 -4.91
N LYS A 559 2.16 -36.82 -3.87
CA LYS A 559 2.89 -38.06 -3.56
C LYS A 559 2.78 -39.09 -4.69
N LYS A 560 1.71 -39.04 -5.50
CA LYS A 560 1.52 -39.95 -6.63
C LYS A 560 2.45 -39.65 -7.79
N THR A 561 2.69 -38.36 -8.06
CA THR A 561 3.49 -37.89 -9.20
C THR A 561 4.94 -37.56 -8.82
N ASN A 562 5.18 -37.18 -7.57
CA ASN A 562 6.49 -36.87 -7.03
C ASN A 562 6.64 -37.43 -5.59
N PRO A 563 6.84 -38.75 -5.45
CA PRO A 563 6.88 -39.41 -4.13
C PRO A 563 8.04 -38.93 -3.25
N LYS A 564 9.15 -38.48 -3.85
CA LYS A 564 10.33 -37.95 -3.13
C LYS A 564 10.08 -36.54 -2.59
N HIS A 565 9.24 -35.75 -3.24
CA HIS A 565 8.98 -34.37 -2.87
C HIS A 565 7.49 -33.99 -2.99
N PRO A 566 6.62 -34.51 -2.09
CA PRO A 566 5.18 -34.25 -2.11
C PRO A 566 4.83 -32.88 -1.51
N PHE A 567 5.58 -31.85 -1.87
CA PHE A 567 5.42 -30.48 -1.35
C PHE A 567 5.12 -29.51 -2.48
N ALA A 568 4.27 -28.54 -2.16
CA ALA A 568 4.03 -27.34 -2.93
C ALA A 568 4.59 -26.14 -2.15
N TYR A 569 4.72 -25.00 -2.81
CA TYR A 569 5.30 -23.77 -2.28
C TYR A 569 4.25 -22.68 -2.21
N LEU A 570 3.99 -22.20 -1.01
CA LEU A 570 3.04 -21.12 -0.72
C LEU A 570 3.81 -19.82 -0.62
N PHE A 571 3.69 -18.98 -1.63
CA PHE A 571 4.36 -17.68 -1.73
C PHE A 571 3.55 -16.62 -0.98
N PHE A 572 4.25 -15.77 -0.23
CA PHE A 572 3.70 -14.64 0.50
C PHE A 572 4.30 -13.35 -0.05
N ALA A 573 3.48 -12.33 -0.22
CA ALA A 573 3.91 -10.96 -0.43
C ALA A 573 3.29 -10.11 0.66
N VAL A 574 4.14 -9.60 1.56
CA VAL A 574 3.75 -8.85 2.75
C VAL A 574 4.26 -7.43 2.63
N ASP A 575 3.42 -6.44 2.92
CA ASP A 575 3.87 -5.08 3.14
C ASP A 575 4.42 -4.99 4.58
N PRO A 576 5.73 -4.81 4.77
CA PRO A 576 6.34 -4.80 6.09
C PRO A 576 5.93 -3.60 6.95
N MET A 577 5.48 -2.50 6.37
CA MET A 577 5.07 -1.32 7.15
C MET A 577 3.68 -1.51 7.76
N THR A 578 2.77 -2.11 7.00
CA THR A 578 1.36 -2.31 7.41
C THR A 578 1.09 -3.70 7.97
N TYR A 579 2.05 -4.60 7.77
CA TYR A 579 2.00 -6.02 8.09
C TYR A 579 0.98 -6.76 7.21
N ASP A 580 0.38 -6.09 6.23
CA ASP A 580 -0.68 -6.64 5.40
C ASP A 580 -0.12 -7.68 4.42
N ILE A 581 -0.81 -8.80 4.29
CA ILE A 581 -0.52 -9.76 3.22
C ILE A 581 -1.19 -9.19 1.97
N ILE A 582 -0.40 -8.73 1.02
CA ILE A 582 -0.90 -8.17 -0.25
C ILE A 582 -1.33 -9.30 -1.19
N HIS A 583 -0.55 -10.38 -1.22
CA HIS A 583 -0.86 -11.54 -2.04
C HIS A 583 -0.33 -12.84 -1.45
N ILE A 584 -1.05 -13.92 -1.67
CA ILE A 584 -0.68 -15.28 -1.29
C ILE A 584 -1.14 -16.25 -2.38
N GLU A 585 -0.24 -17.12 -2.83
CA GLU A 585 -0.57 -18.11 -3.86
C GLU A 585 0.30 -19.37 -3.74
N LEU A 586 -0.28 -20.50 -4.14
CA LEU A 586 0.33 -21.82 -4.06
C LEU A 586 0.73 -22.32 -5.45
N PHE A 587 2.00 -22.71 -5.57
CA PHE A 587 2.58 -23.32 -6.77
C PHE A 587 3.18 -24.69 -6.47
N ALA A 588 3.22 -25.57 -7.47
CA ALA A 588 3.80 -26.91 -7.31
C ALA A 588 5.34 -26.88 -7.24
N THR A 589 5.97 -25.85 -7.83
CA THR A 589 7.43 -25.71 -7.91
C THR A 589 7.88 -24.37 -7.32
N ARG A 590 9.17 -24.28 -6.98
CA ARG A 590 9.85 -23.05 -6.57
C ARG A 590 10.93 -22.69 -7.59
N ASP A 591 10.48 -22.30 -8.76
CA ASP A 591 11.32 -21.90 -9.88
C ASP A 591 11.04 -20.43 -10.27
N GLN A 592 11.83 -19.92 -11.23
CA GLN A 592 11.65 -18.58 -11.78
C GLN A 592 10.26 -18.40 -12.39
N HIS A 593 9.68 -19.44 -13.00
CA HIS A 593 8.36 -19.34 -13.64
C HIS A 593 7.27 -19.08 -12.60
N SER A 594 7.28 -19.83 -11.50
CA SER A 594 6.35 -19.66 -10.38
C SER A 594 6.51 -18.29 -9.72
N ALA A 595 7.74 -17.84 -9.52
CA ALA A 595 8.02 -16.49 -9.02
C ALA A 595 7.52 -15.39 -9.97
N THR A 596 7.71 -15.57 -11.29
CA THR A 596 7.24 -14.63 -12.31
C THR A 596 5.72 -14.54 -12.33
N LEU A 597 5.04 -15.68 -12.35
CA LEU A 597 3.57 -15.73 -12.28
C LEU A 597 3.04 -15.08 -10.99
N PHE A 598 3.68 -15.35 -9.85
CA PHE A 598 3.32 -14.74 -8.57
C PHE A 598 3.44 -13.20 -8.63
N LEU A 599 4.55 -12.68 -9.16
CA LEU A 599 4.77 -11.24 -9.31
C LEU A 599 3.82 -10.61 -10.34
N GLN A 600 3.51 -11.29 -11.44
CA GLN A 600 2.51 -10.83 -12.42
C GLN A 600 1.13 -10.74 -11.80
N GLN A 601 0.74 -11.69 -10.94
CA GLN A 601 -0.53 -11.61 -10.22
C GLN A 601 -0.58 -10.42 -9.26
N ILE A 602 0.54 -10.07 -8.63
CA ILE A 602 0.65 -8.86 -7.78
C ILE A 602 0.52 -7.60 -8.65
N LYS A 603 1.23 -7.54 -9.78
CA LYS A 603 1.17 -6.41 -10.71
C LYS A 603 -0.24 -6.20 -11.28
N ALA A 604 -0.92 -7.29 -11.64
CA ALA A 604 -2.31 -7.27 -12.10
C ALA A 604 -3.30 -6.75 -11.05
N LYS A 605 -2.92 -6.78 -9.76
CA LYS A 605 -3.66 -6.13 -8.68
C LYS A 605 -3.33 -4.63 -8.52
N GLY A 606 -2.62 -4.03 -9.48
CA GLY A 606 -2.25 -2.62 -9.45
C GLY A 606 -1.16 -2.28 -8.44
N VAL A 607 -0.40 -3.27 -7.98
CA VAL A 607 0.69 -3.06 -7.00
C VAL A 607 2.00 -2.86 -7.74
N TYR A 608 2.61 -1.69 -7.55
CA TYR A 608 3.84 -1.26 -8.20
C TYR A 608 4.89 -0.89 -7.15
N PRO A 609 5.65 -1.88 -6.62
CA PRO A 609 6.60 -1.63 -5.55
C PRO A 609 7.78 -0.79 -6.04
N THR A 610 8.27 0.11 -5.19
CA THR A 610 9.59 0.74 -5.37
C THR A 610 10.71 -0.18 -4.89
N THR A 611 10.39 -1.04 -3.91
CA THR A 611 11.34 -1.96 -3.29
C THR A 611 10.73 -3.34 -3.14
N ILE A 612 11.45 -4.37 -3.55
CA ILE A 612 11.12 -5.76 -3.24
C ILE A 612 12.28 -6.34 -2.43
N MET A 613 11.97 -6.77 -1.21
CA MET A 613 12.85 -7.54 -0.34
C MET A 613 12.51 -9.01 -0.52
N THR A 614 13.52 -9.82 -0.85
CA THR A 614 13.37 -11.28 -0.89
C THR A 614 14.42 -11.92 0.00
N ASP A 615 14.23 -13.22 0.19
CA ASP A 615 15.30 -14.10 0.63
C ASP A 615 16.41 -14.19 -0.43
N LEU A 616 17.44 -15.00 -0.14
CA LEU A 616 18.58 -15.21 -1.04
C LEU A 616 18.28 -16.16 -2.21
N ALA A 617 17.00 -16.40 -2.52
CA ALA A 617 16.60 -17.24 -3.64
C ALA A 617 16.84 -16.52 -4.97
N THR A 618 17.69 -17.11 -5.81
CA THR A 618 18.14 -16.52 -7.08
C THR A 618 17.03 -16.39 -8.12
N CYS A 619 15.94 -17.15 -8.01
CA CYS A 619 14.82 -17.10 -8.94
C CYS A 619 14.05 -15.76 -8.92
N TYR A 620 14.12 -14.99 -7.84
CA TYR A 620 13.43 -13.71 -7.75
C TYR A 620 14.15 -12.60 -8.53
N ASP A 621 15.47 -12.64 -8.66
CA ASP A 621 16.23 -11.59 -9.34
C ASP A 621 15.78 -11.45 -10.81
N SER A 622 15.75 -12.56 -11.54
CA SER A 622 15.29 -12.57 -12.92
C SER A 622 13.78 -12.29 -13.02
N ALA A 623 12.97 -12.88 -12.15
CA ALA A 623 11.52 -12.70 -12.16
C ALA A 623 11.09 -11.24 -11.89
N VAL A 624 11.72 -10.55 -10.93
CA VAL A 624 11.43 -9.13 -10.63
C VAL A 624 11.84 -8.25 -11.80
N ARG A 625 13.00 -8.51 -12.42
CA ARG A 625 13.44 -7.76 -13.60
C ARG A 625 12.52 -7.97 -14.79
N GLU A 626 11.99 -9.17 -14.98
CA GLU A 626 11.03 -9.47 -16.04
C GLU A 626 9.69 -8.74 -15.82
N VAL A 627 9.15 -8.75 -14.60
CA VAL A 627 7.79 -8.22 -14.33
C VAL A 627 7.76 -6.70 -14.13
N TYR A 628 8.75 -6.15 -13.41
CA TYR A 628 8.77 -4.74 -13.02
C TYR A 628 9.94 -3.94 -13.60
N GLY A 629 10.90 -4.59 -14.27
CA GLY A 629 12.03 -3.92 -14.89
C GLY A 629 13.13 -3.46 -13.91
N ARG A 630 13.90 -2.46 -14.34
CA ARG A 630 15.07 -1.97 -13.59
C ARG A 630 14.75 -0.92 -12.51
N SER A 631 13.54 -0.35 -12.55
CA SER A 631 13.10 0.71 -11.62
C SER A 631 12.91 0.22 -10.19
N VAL A 632 12.64 -1.07 -10.00
CA VAL A 632 12.46 -1.65 -8.66
C VAL A 632 13.82 -1.95 -8.02
N THR A 633 13.98 -1.47 -6.79
CA THR A 633 15.13 -1.78 -5.95
C THR A 633 14.94 -3.17 -5.36
N MET A 634 15.88 -4.07 -5.66
CA MET A 634 15.91 -5.40 -5.06
C MET A 634 16.78 -5.39 -3.82
N ALA A 635 16.17 -5.66 -2.68
CA ALA A 635 16.84 -5.85 -1.41
C ALA A 635 16.86 -7.34 -1.05
N ARG A 636 17.91 -7.77 -0.33
CA ARG A 636 18.05 -9.15 0.13
C ARG A 636 18.18 -9.18 1.64
N CYS A 637 17.47 -10.10 2.29
CA CYS A 637 17.41 -10.17 3.75
C CYS A 637 18.78 -10.32 4.41
N HIS A 638 19.16 -9.37 5.28
CA HIS A 638 20.45 -9.39 6.00
C HIS A 638 20.55 -10.58 6.95
N PHE A 639 19.43 -10.98 7.58
CA PHE A 639 19.38 -12.12 8.48
C PHE A 639 19.70 -13.44 7.76
N HIS A 640 19.07 -13.66 6.59
CA HIS A 640 19.32 -14.85 5.77
C HIS A 640 20.76 -14.91 5.26
N PHE A 641 21.37 -13.76 4.95
CA PHE A 641 22.80 -13.69 4.64
C PHE A 641 23.68 -14.13 5.81
N LYS A 642 23.47 -13.58 7.01
CA LYS A 642 24.24 -13.97 8.19
C LYS A 642 24.08 -15.46 8.50
N LYS A 643 22.86 -15.99 8.34
CA LYS A 643 22.57 -17.41 8.49
C LYS A 643 23.32 -18.26 7.45
N ASN A 644 23.37 -17.86 6.18
CA ASN A 644 24.15 -18.57 5.16
C ASN A 644 25.65 -18.62 5.51
N ILE A 645 26.21 -17.55 6.09
CA ILE A 645 27.59 -17.56 6.58
C ILE A 645 27.78 -18.62 7.68
N PHE A 646 26.86 -18.70 8.64
CA PHE A 646 26.87 -19.77 9.65
C PHE A 646 26.74 -21.16 9.02
N ASP A 647 25.81 -21.35 8.09
CA ASP A 647 25.58 -22.64 7.43
C ASP A 647 26.81 -23.09 6.63
N HIS A 648 27.49 -22.17 5.93
CA HIS A 648 28.76 -22.45 5.28
C HIS A 648 29.83 -22.85 6.29
N MET A 649 29.99 -22.10 7.38
CA MET A 649 30.95 -22.40 8.43
C MET A 649 30.69 -23.79 9.05
N TYR A 650 29.45 -24.09 9.43
CA TYR A 650 29.07 -25.39 10.00
C TYR A 650 29.22 -26.54 8.99
N LYS A 651 29.00 -26.29 7.70
CA LYS A 651 29.19 -27.30 6.66
C LYS A 651 30.67 -27.67 6.47
N GLN A 652 31.58 -26.71 6.67
CA GLN A 652 33.01 -26.91 6.45
C GLN A 652 33.74 -27.47 7.69
N PHE A 653 33.32 -27.08 8.88
CA PHE A 653 34.03 -27.37 10.14
C PHE A 653 33.20 -28.19 11.15
N GLY A 654 31.91 -28.37 10.92
CA GLY A 654 30.99 -28.88 11.94
C GLY A 654 30.58 -27.81 12.95
N LYS A 655 29.81 -28.21 13.96
CA LYS A 655 29.26 -27.29 14.98
C LYS A 655 30.14 -27.11 16.22
N LYS A 656 31.01 -28.07 16.53
CA LYS A 656 31.78 -28.12 17.77
C LYS A 656 33.20 -27.58 17.62
N ASP A 657 33.83 -27.84 16.47
CA ASP A 657 35.27 -27.61 16.29
C ASP A 657 35.51 -26.54 15.21
N ILE A 658 34.96 -25.34 15.42
CA ILE A 658 35.09 -24.22 14.48
C ILE A 658 36.40 -23.49 14.78
N PRO A 659 37.35 -23.43 13.82
CA PRO A 659 38.62 -22.74 14.01
C PRO A 659 38.42 -21.26 14.36
N GLU A 660 39.28 -20.70 15.21
CA GLU A 660 39.22 -19.29 15.61
C GLU A 660 39.25 -18.35 14.40
N ILE A 661 40.09 -18.65 13.40
CA ILE A 661 40.17 -17.88 12.16
C ILE A 661 38.86 -17.84 11.37
N ALA A 662 38.03 -18.89 11.45
CA ALA A 662 36.71 -18.91 10.83
C ALA A 662 35.73 -18.00 11.59
N GLN A 663 35.82 -17.97 12.92
CA GLN A 663 35.02 -17.06 13.76
C GLN A 663 35.42 -15.60 13.53
N GLU A 664 36.71 -15.32 13.44
CA GLU A 664 37.25 -14.00 13.11
C GLU A 664 36.74 -13.53 11.75
N LEU A 665 36.84 -14.37 10.71
CA LEU A 665 36.33 -14.04 9.38
C LEU A 665 34.82 -13.75 9.42
N LYS A 666 34.02 -14.58 10.10
CA LYS A 666 32.58 -14.34 10.28
C LYS A 666 32.33 -12.96 10.90
N GLU A 667 33.04 -12.60 11.96
CA GLU A 667 32.85 -11.32 12.65
C GLU A 667 33.19 -10.13 11.75
N ARG A 668 34.27 -10.24 10.97
CA ARG A 668 34.62 -9.21 9.99
C ARG A 668 33.57 -9.08 8.89
N ILE A 669 33.05 -10.20 8.37
CA ILE A 669 31.94 -10.21 7.41
C ILE A 669 30.71 -9.52 8.01
N PHE A 670 30.36 -9.84 9.26
CA PHE A 670 29.20 -9.24 9.95
C PHE A 670 29.40 -7.74 10.15
N HIS A 671 30.60 -7.33 10.54
CA HIS A 671 30.96 -5.92 10.71
C HIS A 671 30.92 -5.13 9.38
N ILE A 672 31.18 -5.77 8.24
CA ILE A 672 30.97 -5.18 6.92
C ILE A 672 29.47 -4.97 6.68
N VAL A 673 28.65 -6.01 6.89
CA VAL A 673 27.22 -5.93 6.55
C VAL A 673 26.34 -5.17 7.55
N ASP A 674 26.86 -4.89 8.74
CA ASP A 674 26.17 -4.05 9.73
C ASP A 674 26.50 -2.56 9.60
N ALA A 675 27.46 -2.21 8.73
CA ALA A 675 27.83 -0.83 8.49
C ALA A 675 26.69 -0.03 7.84
N LYS A 676 26.50 1.21 8.31
CA LYS A 676 25.39 2.10 7.90
C LYS A 676 25.71 3.02 6.73
N SER A 677 26.94 2.98 6.22
CA SER A 677 27.36 3.84 5.11
C SER A 677 28.05 3.04 4.01
N ARG A 678 27.77 3.45 2.76
CA ARG A 678 28.42 2.90 1.56
C ARG A 678 29.94 2.94 1.68
N LYS A 679 30.47 4.07 2.16
CA LYS A 679 31.91 4.30 2.33
C LYS A 679 32.50 3.24 3.28
N THR A 680 31.91 3.10 4.45
CA THR A 680 32.36 2.13 5.46
C THR A 680 32.27 0.69 4.99
N ILE A 681 31.19 0.30 4.28
CA ILE A 681 31.07 -1.04 3.68
C ILE A 681 32.23 -1.30 2.71
N LYS A 682 32.48 -0.37 1.78
CA LYS A 682 33.53 -0.51 0.78
C LYS A 682 34.92 -0.59 1.41
N GLU A 683 35.22 0.31 2.35
CA GLU A 683 36.52 0.35 3.05
C GLU A 683 36.78 -0.95 3.82
N ARG A 684 35.80 -1.41 4.62
CA ARG A 684 35.93 -2.65 5.39
C ARG A 684 36.05 -3.88 4.49
N ASN A 685 35.27 -3.93 3.41
CA ASN A 685 35.36 -5.02 2.44
C ASN A 685 36.71 -5.04 1.71
N GLN A 686 37.22 -3.88 1.29
CA GLN A 686 38.55 -3.79 0.69
C GLN A 686 39.66 -4.21 1.65
N ALA A 687 39.57 -3.80 2.92
CA ALA A 687 40.52 -4.23 3.95
C ALA A 687 40.49 -5.77 4.11
N LEU A 688 39.29 -6.37 4.21
CA LEU A 688 39.15 -7.82 4.30
C LEU A 688 39.70 -8.55 3.06
N LEU A 689 39.46 -8.01 1.86
CA LEU A 689 39.95 -8.62 0.62
C LEU A 689 41.48 -8.57 0.48
N ARG A 690 42.17 -7.56 1.02
CA ARG A 690 43.65 -7.52 1.05
C ARG A 690 44.25 -8.63 1.92
N GLU A 691 43.46 -9.18 2.83
CA GLU A 691 43.87 -10.25 3.74
C GLU A 691 43.33 -11.62 3.30
N LYS A 692 42.61 -11.71 2.18
CA LYS A 692 41.96 -12.94 1.70
C LYS A 692 42.94 -14.09 1.59
N GLU A 693 44.09 -13.87 0.95
CA GLU A 693 45.13 -14.87 0.75
C GLU A 693 45.69 -15.38 2.09
N LYS A 694 45.83 -14.50 3.09
CA LYS A 694 46.25 -14.90 4.45
C LYS A 694 45.23 -15.84 5.10
N TYR A 695 43.93 -15.54 5.01
CA TYR A 695 42.88 -16.43 5.52
C TYR A 695 42.90 -17.79 4.80
N LEU A 696 43.05 -17.79 3.47
CA LEU A 696 43.01 -19.00 2.66
C LEU A 696 44.27 -19.87 2.78
N GLN A 697 45.44 -19.26 3.05
CA GLN A 697 46.67 -19.99 3.37
C GLN A 697 46.57 -20.70 4.72
N GLN A 698 45.91 -20.09 5.70
CA GLN A 698 45.69 -20.70 7.01
C GLN A 698 44.56 -21.73 6.97
N GLU A 699 43.49 -21.47 6.22
CA GLU A 699 42.35 -22.38 6.08
C GLU A 699 41.62 -22.20 4.74
N ALA A 700 41.93 -23.06 3.77
CA ALA A 700 41.37 -23.01 2.42
C ALA A 700 39.84 -23.22 2.39
N ARG A 701 39.27 -23.92 3.38
CA ARG A 701 37.82 -24.15 3.47
C ARG A 701 37.00 -22.88 3.72
N LEU A 702 37.63 -21.73 3.99
CA LEU A 702 36.96 -20.43 4.15
C LEU A 702 36.52 -19.78 2.83
N LEU A 703 37.00 -20.26 1.68
CA LEU A 703 36.68 -19.68 0.36
C LEU A 703 35.17 -19.47 0.10
N PRO A 704 34.26 -20.40 0.45
CA PRO A 704 32.82 -20.20 0.26
C PRO A 704 32.25 -19.00 1.03
N MET A 705 32.82 -18.63 2.19
CA MET A 705 32.38 -17.45 2.95
C MET A 705 32.73 -16.15 2.22
N PHE A 706 33.92 -16.08 1.60
CA PHE A 706 34.29 -14.96 0.73
C PHE A 706 33.36 -14.84 -0.47
N HIS A 707 33.10 -15.95 -1.18
CA HIS A 707 32.15 -15.94 -2.31
C HIS A 707 30.74 -15.53 -1.88
N CYS A 708 30.29 -15.93 -0.68
CA CYS A 708 29.01 -15.51 -0.13
C CYS A 708 28.96 -13.98 0.04
N LEU A 709 29.98 -13.39 0.66
CA LEU A 709 30.09 -11.94 0.83
C LEU A 709 30.16 -11.21 -0.52
N GLU A 710 31.03 -11.65 -1.44
CA GLU A 710 31.19 -11.04 -2.77
C GLU A 710 29.87 -11.01 -3.55
N ASN A 711 29.11 -12.10 -3.51
CA ASN A 711 27.79 -12.19 -4.16
C ASN A 711 26.71 -11.34 -3.47
N TYR A 712 26.85 -11.06 -2.17
CA TYR A 712 25.88 -10.29 -1.41
C TYR A 712 26.16 -8.78 -1.42
N LEU A 713 27.42 -8.38 -1.55
CA LEU A 713 27.89 -7.00 -1.44
C LEU A 713 27.14 -6.00 -2.36
N PRO A 714 26.85 -6.31 -3.64
CA PRO A 714 26.10 -5.41 -4.50
C PRO A 714 24.68 -5.11 -3.99
N HIS A 715 24.07 -6.05 -3.26
CA HIS A 715 22.71 -5.90 -2.75
C HIS A 715 22.67 -4.99 -1.52
N ILE A 716 23.58 -5.19 -0.57
CA ILE A 716 23.63 -4.33 0.62
C ILE A 716 24.02 -2.89 0.27
N LEU A 717 24.92 -2.68 -0.70
CA LEU A 717 25.28 -1.34 -1.15
C LEU A 717 24.05 -0.61 -1.71
N ARG A 718 23.21 -1.28 -2.51
CA ARG A 718 21.96 -0.70 -3.03
C ARG A 718 20.97 -0.33 -1.93
N VAL A 719 20.88 -1.15 -0.87
CA VAL A 719 20.00 -0.90 0.27
C VAL A 719 20.47 0.31 1.06
N VAL A 720 21.77 0.36 1.41
CA VAL A 720 22.33 1.46 2.20
C VAL A 720 22.35 2.78 1.43
N GLU A 721 22.45 2.73 0.10
CA GLU A 721 22.38 3.93 -0.76
C GLU A 721 20.95 4.48 -0.91
N ASN A 722 19.92 3.68 -0.61
CA ASN A 722 18.54 4.07 -0.84
C ASN A 722 17.82 4.37 0.49
N PRO A 723 17.64 5.64 0.86
CA PRO A 723 16.95 6.02 2.12
C PRO A 723 15.48 5.58 2.14
N ARG A 724 14.90 5.21 0.99
CA ARG A 724 13.54 4.65 0.90
C ARG A 724 13.49 3.17 1.28
N VAL A 725 14.63 2.48 1.35
CA VAL A 725 14.69 1.11 1.88
C VAL A 725 14.90 1.19 3.39
N THR A 726 13.80 1.23 4.12
CA THR A 726 13.80 1.37 5.58
C THR A 726 14.01 0.05 6.32
N ILE A 727 14.03 -1.07 5.61
CA ILE A 727 13.99 -2.41 6.20
C ILE A 727 15.16 -3.26 5.72
N SER A 728 15.88 -3.85 6.68
CA SER A 728 17.03 -4.71 6.43
C SER A 728 16.73 -6.21 6.55
N THR A 729 15.54 -6.59 7.03
CA THR A 729 15.18 -7.99 7.31
C THR A 729 13.81 -8.35 6.77
N ASN A 730 13.59 -9.64 6.53
CA ASN A 730 12.30 -10.18 6.07
C ASN A 730 11.37 -10.56 7.24
N ASN A 731 11.63 -10.01 8.44
CA ASN A 731 11.01 -10.44 9.70
C ASN A 731 9.47 -10.39 9.65
N ASP A 732 8.90 -9.41 8.96
CA ASP A 732 7.45 -9.25 8.87
C ASP A 732 6.79 -10.34 8.01
N CYS A 733 7.43 -10.72 6.90
CA CYS A 733 6.97 -11.86 6.10
C CYS A 733 7.16 -13.16 6.87
N GLU A 734 8.30 -13.33 7.56
CA GLU A 734 8.55 -14.48 8.43
C GLU A 734 7.50 -14.60 9.55
N ARG A 735 7.02 -13.49 10.11
CA ARG A 735 5.95 -13.47 11.11
C ARG A 735 4.63 -13.95 10.51
N ALA A 736 4.26 -13.48 9.32
CA ALA A 736 3.06 -13.98 8.61
C ALA A 736 3.17 -15.49 8.34
N ILE A 737 4.33 -15.94 7.84
CA ILE A 737 4.62 -17.36 7.59
C ILE A 737 4.61 -18.17 8.89
N ARG A 738 5.08 -17.61 10.00
CA ARG A 738 5.06 -18.24 11.33
C ARG A 738 3.62 -18.45 11.79
N ASN A 739 2.77 -17.44 11.66
CA ASN A 739 1.34 -17.54 12.00
C ASN A 739 0.64 -18.61 11.15
N PHE A 740 0.90 -18.64 9.85
CA PHE A 740 0.43 -19.71 8.97
C PHE A 740 0.95 -21.08 9.44
N SER A 741 2.24 -21.18 9.72
CA SER A 741 2.92 -22.42 10.11
C SER A 741 2.39 -22.99 11.42
N GLN A 742 2.05 -22.15 12.40
CA GLN A 742 1.44 -22.61 13.64
C GLN A 742 0.12 -23.35 13.39
N ARG A 743 -0.71 -22.83 12.48
CA ARG A 743 -1.95 -23.52 12.08
C ARG A 743 -1.64 -24.76 11.25
N TYR A 744 -0.79 -24.63 10.24
CA TYR A 744 -0.44 -25.72 9.33
C TYR A 744 0.15 -26.94 10.06
N LYS A 745 0.91 -26.76 11.15
CA LYS A 745 1.41 -27.87 11.99
C LYS A 745 0.30 -28.80 12.48
N THR A 746 -0.84 -28.24 12.89
CA THR A 746 -2.00 -29.03 13.35
C THR A 746 -2.73 -29.76 12.21
N ILE A 747 -2.61 -29.26 10.98
CA ILE A 747 -3.20 -29.89 9.78
C ILE A 747 -2.29 -31.02 9.26
N GLY A 748 -0.97 -30.82 9.30
CA GLY A 748 0.07 -31.76 8.89
C GLY A 748 0.22 -31.92 7.37
N SER A 749 -0.87 -32.12 6.63
CA SER A 749 -0.86 -32.19 5.15
C SER A 749 -2.23 -31.90 4.54
N PHE A 750 -2.23 -31.37 3.33
CA PHE A 750 -3.45 -31.13 2.55
C PHE A 750 -3.73 -32.30 1.60
N LYS A 751 -5.01 -32.52 1.28
CA LYS A 751 -5.42 -33.59 0.35
C LYS A 751 -4.94 -33.29 -1.08
N SER A 752 -5.17 -32.06 -1.54
CA SER A 752 -4.87 -31.58 -2.89
C SER A 752 -4.41 -30.12 -2.89
N LEU A 753 -3.84 -29.67 -4.02
CA LEU A 753 -3.49 -28.25 -4.23
C LEU A 753 -4.71 -27.33 -4.01
N LYS A 754 -5.89 -27.75 -4.49
CA LYS A 754 -7.16 -27.02 -4.30
C LYS A 754 -7.48 -26.79 -2.82
N THR A 755 -7.34 -27.81 -1.98
CA THR A 755 -7.59 -27.68 -0.53
C THR A 755 -6.57 -26.81 0.19
N ALA A 756 -5.29 -26.88 -0.21
CA ALA A 756 -4.24 -26.05 0.34
C ALA A 756 -4.44 -24.57 -0.04
N ARG A 757 -4.78 -24.29 -1.30
CA ARG A 757 -5.09 -22.93 -1.77
C ARG A 757 -6.28 -22.34 -1.03
N ARG A 758 -7.37 -23.09 -0.85
CA ARG A 758 -8.53 -22.64 -0.05
C ARG A 758 -8.12 -22.27 1.38
N HIS A 759 -7.32 -23.11 2.03
CA HIS A 759 -6.81 -22.82 3.36
C HIS A 759 -5.95 -21.55 3.40
N ALA A 760 -5.07 -21.36 2.41
CA ALA A 760 -4.26 -20.14 2.30
C ALA A 760 -5.11 -18.89 2.15
N GLN A 761 -6.19 -18.94 1.37
CA GLN A 761 -7.13 -17.81 1.24
C GLN A 761 -7.92 -17.55 2.53
N ILE A 762 -8.36 -18.60 3.25
CA ILE A 762 -8.99 -18.43 4.57
C ILE A 762 -8.00 -17.82 5.56
N PHE A 763 -6.74 -18.26 5.55
CA PHE A 763 -5.68 -17.67 6.36
C PHE A 763 -5.46 -16.20 6.00
N HIS A 764 -5.42 -15.87 4.72
CA HIS A 764 -5.27 -14.50 4.23
C HIS A 764 -6.35 -13.59 4.80
N LEU A 765 -7.62 -13.97 4.64
CA LEU A 765 -8.76 -13.29 5.23
C LEU A 765 -8.60 -13.11 6.74
N PHE A 766 -8.39 -14.22 7.46
CA PHE A 766 -8.31 -14.20 8.92
C PHE A 766 -7.18 -13.30 9.41
N TYR A 767 -5.99 -13.44 8.83
CA TYR A 767 -4.81 -12.67 9.23
C TYR A 767 -5.03 -11.17 9.05
N ARG A 768 -5.63 -10.75 7.93
CA ARG A 768 -5.87 -9.33 7.60
C ARG A 768 -6.82 -8.61 8.56
N PHE A 769 -7.76 -9.35 9.16
CA PHE A 769 -8.78 -8.82 10.07
C PHE A 769 -8.46 -9.07 11.54
N THR A 770 -7.48 -9.92 11.86
CA THR A 770 -7.13 -10.23 13.24
C THR A 770 -6.22 -9.14 13.80
N PRO A 771 -6.58 -8.49 14.92
CA PRO A 771 -5.70 -7.57 15.61
C PRO A 771 -4.33 -8.17 15.93
N LEU A 772 -3.28 -7.37 15.74
CA LEU A 772 -1.96 -7.74 16.18
C LEU A 772 -1.91 -7.82 17.71
N SER A 773 -1.16 -8.81 18.21
CA SER A 773 -0.97 -9.04 19.64
C SER A 773 -0.12 -7.95 20.30
N GLN A 774 -0.14 -7.93 21.64
CA GLN A 774 0.53 -6.92 22.46
C GLN A 774 2.06 -7.04 22.44
N ASP A 775 2.60 -8.16 21.94
CA ASP A 775 4.03 -8.42 21.78
C ASP A 775 4.63 -7.79 20.50
N VAL A 776 3.84 -7.07 19.70
CA VAL A 776 4.40 -6.30 18.57
C VAL A 776 5.22 -5.13 19.11
N ASP A 777 6.46 -4.99 18.63
CA ASP A 777 7.42 -3.98 19.08
C ASP A 777 6.87 -2.55 18.92
N ASP A 778 6.18 -2.29 17.81
CA ASP A 778 5.55 -0.99 17.53
C ASP A 778 4.24 -0.84 18.30
N ILE A 779 4.28 -0.03 19.36
CA ILE A 779 3.14 0.24 20.24
C ILE A 779 1.92 0.81 19.49
N HIS A 780 2.13 1.55 18.39
CA HIS A 780 1.05 2.16 17.62
C HIS A 780 0.29 1.15 16.74
N LYS A 781 0.84 -0.05 16.57
CA LYS A 781 0.25 -1.15 15.79
C LYS A 781 -0.43 -2.21 16.67
N ARG A 782 -0.18 -2.22 17.98
CA ARG A 782 -0.80 -3.17 18.92
C ARG A 782 -2.32 -3.03 18.91
N GLY A 783 -3.02 -4.17 18.89
CA GLY A 783 -4.49 -4.20 18.87
C GLY A 783 -5.12 -3.74 17.56
N LYS A 784 -4.33 -3.34 16.54
CA LYS A 784 -4.82 -3.01 15.20
C LYS A 784 -4.64 -4.19 14.28
N ALA A 785 -5.61 -4.45 13.41
CA ALA A 785 -5.46 -5.42 12.34
C ALA A 785 -4.59 -4.87 11.20
N PRO A 786 -3.91 -5.73 10.42
CA PRO A 786 -3.08 -5.28 9.28
C PRO A 786 -3.81 -4.33 8.31
N LEU A 787 -5.10 -4.57 8.05
CA LEU A 787 -5.92 -3.66 7.24
C LEU A 787 -6.11 -2.28 7.87
N GLN A 788 -6.30 -2.18 9.18
CA GLN A 788 -6.39 -0.87 9.84
C GLN A 788 -5.07 -0.11 9.73
N ILE A 789 -3.94 -0.80 9.87
CA ILE A 789 -2.61 -0.20 9.74
C ILE A 789 -2.34 0.24 8.29
N ALA A 790 -2.85 -0.50 7.30
CA ALA A 790 -2.87 -0.09 5.90
C ALA A 790 -3.83 1.09 5.60
N GLY A 791 -4.58 1.56 6.61
CA GLY A 791 -5.45 2.73 6.55
C GLY A 791 -6.89 2.42 6.12
N TYR A 792 -7.28 1.16 5.97
CA TYR A 792 -8.67 0.82 5.68
C TYR A 792 -9.53 1.05 6.91
N ASN A 793 -10.68 1.71 6.72
CA ASN A 793 -11.71 1.75 7.74
C ASN A 793 -12.47 0.41 7.72
N ILE A 794 -12.07 -0.50 8.60
CA ILE A 794 -12.73 -1.80 8.78
C ILE A 794 -13.51 -1.86 10.11
N GLU A 795 -13.55 -0.77 10.86
CA GLU A 795 -14.22 -0.73 12.17
C GLU A 795 -15.73 -0.88 12.02
N SER A 796 -16.30 -0.49 10.89
CA SER A 796 -17.71 -0.75 10.60
C SER A 796 -17.97 -2.16 10.04
N MET A 797 -16.93 -2.97 9.82
CA MET A 797 -17.09 -4.29 9.23
C MET A 797 -17.41 -5.30 10.32
N PRO A 798 -18.54 -6.03 10.22
CA PRO A 798 -18.93 -7.00 11.25
C PRO A 798 -17.85 -8.04 11.50
N LEU A 799 -17.22 -8.53 10.43
CA LEU A 799 -16.17 -9.53 10.53
C LEU A 799 -15.02 -9.07 11.44
N PHE A 800 -14.64 -7.79 11.35
CA PHE A 800 -13.58 -7.25 12.18
C PHE A 800 -13.94 -7.40 13.67
N HIS A 801 -15.13 -6.94 14.08
CA HIS A 801 -15.59 -7.07 15.46
C HIS A 801 -15.61 -8.53 15.95
N TYR A 802 -16.06 -9.46 15.11
CA TYR A 802 -16.11 -10.88 15.49
C TYR A 802 -14.72 -11.49 15.70
N LEU A 803 -13.73 -11.05 14.94
CA LEU A 803 -12.35 -11.52 15.05
C LEU A 803 -11.55 -10.77 16.12
N SER A 804 -11.89 -9.51 16.39
CA SER A 804 -11.20 -8.65 17.36
C SER A 804 -11.65 -8.85 18.80
N SER A 805 -12.93 -9.17 19.03
CA SER A 805 -13.45 -9.40 20.38
C SER A 805 -12.74 -10.58 21.04
N PRO A 806 -12.36 -10.56 22.33
CA PRO A 806 -11.88 -11.75 23.04
C PRO A 806 -12.87 -12.91 22.93
N LEU A 807 -12.40 -14.17 23.00
CA LEU A 807 -13.27 -15.36 22.94
C LEU A 807 -14.32 -15.38 24.08
N LEU A 808 -14.16 -14.48 25.05
CA LEU A 808 -14.94 -14.43 26.28
C LEU A 808 -16.31 -13.76 26.15
N PHE A 809 -16.71 -13.22 24.99
CA PHE A 809 -18.03 -12.57 24.87
C PHE A 809 -18.83 -12.92 23.62
N ASN A 810 -20.13 -13.18 23.87
CA ASN A 810 -21.27 -13.51 23.01
C ASN A 810 -21.57 -14.99 22.70
N ILE A 811 -21.17 -15.88 23.60
CA ILE A 811 -21.92 -17.10 23.92
C ILE A 811 -22.41 -16.86 25.36
N LYS A 812 -23.73 -16.79 25.60
CA LYS A 812 -24.26 -16.44 26.94
C LYS A 812 -23.65 -17.34 28.04
N PRO A 813 -23.55 -16.86 29.30
CA PRO A 813 -23.05 -17.64 30.45
C PRO A 813 -23.68 -19.03 30.62
N ALA A 814 -24.94 -19.22 30.22
CA ALA A 814 -25.62 -20.52 30.26
C ALA A 814 -24.99 -21.58 29.32
N GLN A 815 -24.49 -21.15 28.16
CA GLN A 815 -23.76 -22.02 27.23
C GLN A 815 -22.31 -22.21 27.65
N ASN A 816 -21.69 -21.25 28.35
CA ASN A 816 -20.40 -21.47 28.98
C ASN A 816 -20.51 -22.54 30.08
N LEU A 817 -21.62 -22.61 30.83
CA LEU A 817 -21.82 -23.66 31.83
C LEU A 817 -22.01 -25.04 31.18
N ALA A 818 -22.80 -25.15 30.12
CA ALA A 818 -23.01 -26.41 29.40
C ALA A 818 -21.75 -26.88 28.63
N LEU A 819 -21.01 -25.96 28.01
CA LEU A 819 -19.74 -26.25 27.32
C LEU A 819 -18.62 -26.58 28.32
N PHE A 820 -18.55 -25.90 29.46
CA PHE A 820 -17.65 -26.28 30.56
C PHE A 820 -18.04 -27.63 31.18
N GLN A 821 -19.33 -27.93 31.35
CA GLN A 821 -19.79 -29.22 31.86
C GLN A 821 -19.47 -30.37 30.90
N LEU A 822 -19.61 -30.16 29.59
CA LEU A 822 -19.21 -31.12 28.55
C LEU A 822 -17.69 -31.34 28.49
N LEU A 823 -16.89 -30.27 28.60
CA LEU A 823 -15.42 -30.36 28.60
C LEU A 823 -14.83 -30.91 29.92
N ARG A 824 -15.61 -30.91 31.01
CA ARG A 824 -15.23 -31.48 32.31
C ARG A 824 -15.69 -32.94 32.47
N ALA A 825 -16.61 -33.40 31.62
CA ALA A 825 -17.12 -34.77 31.58
C ALA A 825 -16.38 -35.67 30.56
N SER A 826 -15.60 -35.07 29.66
CA SER A 826 -14.60 -35.73 28.80
C SER A 826 -13.21 -35.67 29.42
#